data_AF-A0A813HE57-F1
#
_entry.id   AF-A0A813HE57-F1
#
_cell.length_a   1.000
_cell.length_b   1.000
_cell.length_c   1.000
_cell.angle_alpha   90.00
_cell.angle_beta   90.00
_cell.angle_gamma   90.00
#
_symmetry.space_group_name_H-M   'P 1'
#
loop_
_entity.id
_entity.type
_entity.pdbx_description
1 polymer ?
#
loop_
_entity_poly.entity_id
_entity_poly.type
_entity_poly.pdbx_seq_one_letter_code
_entity_poly.pdbx_strand_id
1 'polypeptide(L)'
;TGEEGHVILPQEYFDLAKDKEANLRFIAIKVDAGFDWATQLQDARLRTTGGQISLDAPNCPDSMSVKLSESTWCKTLCLVPEKQGKHKLLVRGEVGATLQLVKNTSLLQKSDGVALQVSAAQAAVTESRQAAQAARLLAEAKTRGENRRRCNLATLRAGLCGVDWPMTPELEPIFAADVWDGNGEPPKPPGAAATPASTQLEALEEMGALLKVSPQVKAEVESVPVAFWSTSRLKDKESLAKIEFKRFALKSKKGGGKRYQLKGQIEDAPDLKLRGTQAKQPQPPFGRRMLIGVLKPGTKKLLLFESEVYNVEIQRATAEEWEEQKRLEEEALASAVAEGEATPTQQKGYRDKRKKVIEDFGTAKKLRVFTTIAERLDRKCEVVELEKYAGHISAKIDMQEASKTSIEDKDAETKRLVLPPYNIAAEEPKDIYADGLKAIVYEQIMLAEKDLVHEPLAEFLKQNPKKVLKLSIEEALPLCQTHLSLAILRARADQGAETCQDPYDLARKLAVLNILLTLHLRGLQQKRGKCSQKHVAELLVMPVESQLVRHLHQTYYEQTIGQRNVRQFVPRKAICALVIWALHLTPNLSFDTTKDLEQEMKLERGMLHSICEYVGCGVETKNDGNKTYFLRITLKEAPKFNRKVYDAQTRESKQKGR
;
A
#
# COMPACT_ATOMS: atom_id res chain seq x y z
N THR A 1 -34.32 17.31 5.38
CA THR A 1 -34.75 18.22 4.30
C THR A 1 -33.58 18.40 3.36
N GLY A 2 -33.58 17.71 2.22
CA GLY A 2 -32.48 17.78 1.26
C GLY A 2 -32.86 18.75 0.15
N GLU A 3 -32.15 19.87 0.04
CA GLU A 3 -32.29 20.80 -1.08
C GLU A 3 -31.75 20.15 -2.36
N GLU A 4 -32.54 20.21 -3.42
CA GLU A 4 -32.15 19.75 -4.76
C GLU A 4 -31.09 20.70 -5.32
N GLY A 5 -29.85 20.22 -5.35
CA GLY A 5 -28.76 20.94 -5.96
C GLY A 5 -28.64 20.59 -7.44
N HIS A 6 -28.86 21.56 -8.32
CA HIS A 6 -28.74 21.39 -9.78
C HIS A 6 -27.28 21.37 -10.28
N VAL A 7 -26.90 20.32 -11.04
CA VAL A 7 -25.62 20.21 -11.75
C VAL A 7 -25.85 20.35 -13.23
N ILE A 8 -24.86 20.93 -13.88
CA ILE A 8 -25.11 21.69 -15.06
C ILE A 8 -23.90 21.36 -16.04
N LEU A 9 -24.10 20.84 -17.28
CA LEU A 9 -23.08 20.37 -18.27
C LEU A 9 -23.06 21.18 -19.62
N PRO A 10 -22.02 21.07 -20.49
CA PRO A 10 -22.00 21.76 -21.80
C PRO A 10 -23.06 21.24 -22.81
N GLN A 11 -23.67 22.15 -23.60
CA GLN A 11 -24.68 21.82 -24.63
C GLN A 11 -24.23 20.73 -25.61
N GLU A 12 -22.95 20.78 -26.00
CA GLU A 12 -22.32 19.82 -26.92
C GLU A 12 -22.41 18.37 -26.40
N TYR A 13 -22.47 18.20 -25.09
CA TYR A 13 -22.61 16.92 -24.42
C TYR A 13 -24.06 16.43 -24.39
N PHE A 14 -25.04 17.34 -24.32
CA PHE A 14 -26.45 16.99 -24.48
C PHE A 14 -26.78 16.53 -25.88
N ASP A 15 -26.21 17.18 -26.88
CA ASP A 15 -26.44 16.81 -28.27
C ASP A 15 -25.86 15.39 -28.53
N LEU A 16 -24.74 15.04 -27.90
CA LEU A 16 -24.19 13.68 -27.89
C LEU A 16 -25.05 12.67 -27.11
N ALA A 17 -25.71 13.10 -26.03
CA ALA A 17 -26.57 12.24 -25.21
C ALA A 17 -27.97 12.01 -25.79
N LYS A 18 -28.47 12.96 -26.60
CA LYS A 18 -29.77 12.89 -27.28
C LYS A 18 -29.73 12.02 -28.53
N ASP A 19 -28.57 11.95 -29.19
CA ASP A 19 -28.36 11.08 -30.34
C ASP A 19 -28.32 9.61 -29.88
N LYS A 20 -29.47 8.93 -29.99
CA LYS A 20 -29.61 7.52 -29.57
C LYS A 20 -28.83 6.56 -30.45
N GLU A 21 -28.39 6.99 -31.64
CA GLU A 21 -27.72 6.15 -32.64
C GLU A 21 -26.21 6.39 -32.69
N ALA A 22 -25.71 7.44 -32.04
CA ALA A 22 -24.29 7.72 -31.96
C ALA A 22 -23.53 6.63 -31.18
N ASN A 23 -22.73 5.83 -31.89
CA ASN A 23 -21.70 4.96 -31.30
C ASN A 23 -20.60 5.81 -30.63
N LEU A 24 -20.86 6.30 -29.41
CA LEU A 24 -19.88 7.06 -28.63
C LEU A 24 -18.73 6.14 -28.22
N ARG A 25 -17.50 6.58 -28.50
CA ARG A 25 -16.27 5.92 -28.03
C ARG A 25 -15.70 6.67 -26.84
N PHE A 26 -15.38 5.96 -25.77
CA PHE A 26 -14.84 6.53 -24.53
C PHE A 26 -13.38 6.12 -24.33
N ILE A 27 -12.57 7.05 -23.79
CA ILE A 27 -11.18 6.82 -23.38
C ILE A 27 -11.05 7.26 -21.92
N ALA A 28 -10.44 6.43 -21.07
CA ALA A 28 -10.13 6.83 -19.70
C ALA A 28 -8.69 7.35 -19.63
N ILE A 29 -8.46 8.48 -18.97
CA ILE A 29 -7.13 9.09 -18.82
C ILE A 29 -6.81 9.29 -17.34
N LYS A 30 -5.75 8.64 -16.87
CA LYS A 30 -5.19 8.80 -15.51
C LYS A 30 -4.22 9.98 -15.50
N VAL A 31 -4.45 10.93 -14.62
CA VAL A 31 -3.55 12.08 -14.40
C VAL A 31 -3.22 12.24 -12.91
N ASP A 32 -2.10 12.89 -12.58
CA ASP A 32 -1.73 13.14 -11.19
C ASP A 32 -2.70 14.15 -10.53
N ALA A 33 -2.97 14.02 -9.22
CA ALA A 33 -3.94 14.89 -8.54
C ALA A 33 -3.55 16.38 -8.51
N GLY A 34 -2.25 16.69 -8.60
CA GLY A 34 -1.75 18.06 -8.71
C GLY A 34 -1.65 18.57 -10.16
N PHE A 35 -2.01 17.76 -11.16
CA PHE A 35 -1.95 18.15 -12.56
C PHE A 35 -3.16 19.02 -12.92
N ASP A 36 -2.89 20.27 -13.30
CA ASP A 36 -3.90 21.18 -13.85
C ASP A 36 -4.24 20.78 -15.29
N TRP A 37 -4.98 19.68 -15.41
CA TRP A 37 -5.31 19.07 -16.70
C TRP A 37 -6.17 19.99 -17.58
N ALA A 38 -6.95 20.89 -16.98
CA ALA A 38 -7.84 21.77 -17.71
C ALA A 38 -7.04 22.75 -18.58
N THR A 39 -6.03 23.39 -17.98
CA THR A 39 -5.15 24.34 -18.68
C THR A 39 -4.09 23.60 -19.50
N GLN A 40 -3.45 22.57 -18.93
CA GLN A 40 -2.27 21.94 -19.54
C GLN A 40 -2.60 20.99 -20.71
N LEU A 41 -3.81 20.44 -20.78
CA LEU A 41 -4.25 19.63 -21.93
C LEU A 41 -5.04 20.41 -22.97
N GLN A 42 -5.23 21.72 -22.79
CA GLN A 42 -5.90 22.55 -23.78
C GLN A 42 -5.12 22.50 -25.09
N ASP A 43 -5.82 22.26 -26.20
CA ASP A 43 -5.29 22.10 -27.56
C ASP A 43 -4.26 20.97 -27.76
N ALA A 44 -4.13 20.07 -26.78
CA ALA A 44 -3.23 18.94 -26.88
C ALA A 44 -3.64 17.99 -28.01
N ARG A 45 -2.70 17.26 -28.60
CA ARG A 45 -2.96 16.32 -29.70
C ARG A 45 -2.45 14.95 -29.32
N LEU A 46 -3.35 13.96 -29.34
CA LEU A 46 -2.98 12.57 -29.15
C LEU A 46 -2.69 11.97 -30.53
N ARG A 47 -1.47 11.49 -30.75
CA ARG A 47 -1.06 10.86 -32.01
C ARG A 47 -0.68 9.41 -31.77
N THR A 48 -1.14 8.54 -32.64
CA THR A 48 -0.76 7.13 -32.70
C THR A 48 0.06 6.91 -33.97
N THR A 49 1.27 6.38 -33.85
CA THR A 49 2.13 6.12 -35.00
C THR A 49 2.88 4.81 -34.75
N GLY A 50 2.62 3.79 -35.57
CA GLY A 50 3.29 2.48 -35.47
C GLY A 50 3.14 1.84 -34.09
N GLY A 51 1.93 1.82 -33.54
CA GLY A 51 1.65 1.29 -32.21
C GLY A 51 2.11 2.14 -31.02
N GLN A 52 2.80 3.26 -31.23
CA GLN A 52 3.20 4.19 -30.17
C GLN A 52 2.20 5.34 -30.03
N ILE A 53 1.81 5.64 -28.78
CA ILE A 53 0.94 6.75 -28.44
C ILE A 53 1.81 7.91 -27.93
N SER A 54 1.67 9.09 -28.54
CA SER A 54 2.35 10.32 -28.15
C SER A 54 1.33 11.42 -27.87
N LEU A 55 1.67 12.33 -26.94
CA LEU A 55 0.87 13.49 -26.60
C LEU A 55 1.68 14.76 -26.85
N ASP A 56 1.19 15.57 -27.77
CA ASP A 56 1.70 16.90 -28.08
C ASP A 56 0.85 17.91 -27.30
N ALA A 57 1.31 18.35 -26.12
CA ALA A 57 0.58 19.24 -25.22
C ALA A 57 1.28 20.61 -25.14
N PRO A 58 0.96 21.56 -26.03
CA PRO A 58 1.72 22.82 -26.17
C PRO A 58 1.64 23.71 -24.93
N ASN A 59 0.57 23.57 -24.14
CA ASN A 59 0.34 24.34 -22.91
C ASN A 59 0.93 23.66 -21.65
N CYS A 60 1.57 22.50 -21.79
CA CYS A 60 2.23 21.82 -20.68
C CYS A 60 3.72 22.19 -20.65
N PRO A 61 4.22 22.84 -19.58
CA PRO A 61 5.63 23.25 -19.51
C PRO A 61 6.59 22.06 -19.44
N ASP A 62 6.10 20.90 -18.98
CA ASP A 62 6.85 19.67 -18.88
C ASP A 62 6.53 18.77 -20.08
N SER A 63 7.53 18.06 -20.62
CA SER A 63 7.24 16.99 -21.59
C SER A 63 6.43 15.88 -20.91
N MET A 64 5.39 15.39 -21.58
CA MET A 64 4.49 14.37 -21.06
C MET A 64 4.69 13.06 -21.85
N SER A 65 4.72 11.92 -21.17
CA SER A 65 4.62 10.62 -21.81
C SER A 65 3.22 10.03 -21.60
N VAL A 66 2.73 9.32 -22.62
CA VAL A 66 1.49 8.54 -22.56
C VAL A 66 1.86 7.08 -22.47
N LYS A 67 1.35 6.39 -21.45
CA LYS A 67 1.48 4.94 -21.33
C LYS A 67 0.09 4.30 -21.45
N LEU A 68 -0.04 3.29 -22.30
CA LEU A 68 -1.25 2.47 -22.32
C LEU A 68 -1.28 1.69 -20.99
N SER A 69 -2.32 1.91 -20.20
CA SER A 69 -2.46 1.24 -18.90
C SER A 69 -3.22 -0.05 -19.14
N GLU A 70 -2.51 -1.18 -19.08
CA GLU A 70 -3.14 -2.48 -18.90
C GLU A 70 -3.86 -2.46 -17.55
N SER A 71 -5.18 -2.49 -17.61
CA SER A 71 -6.02 -2.21 -16.46
C SER A 71 -7.08 -3.29 -16.41
N THR A 72 -6.92 -4.24 -15.51
CA THR A 72 -7.79 -5.40 -15.23
C THR A 72 -9.15 -5.05 -14.60
N TRP A 73 -9.69 -3.86 -14.86
CA TRP A 73 -10.70 -3.24 -14.00
C TRP A 73 -12.12 -3.51 -14.53
N CYS A 74 -12.88 -4.40 -13.89
CA CYS A 74 -14.34 -4.57 -14.08
C CYS A 74 -15.10 -3.40 -13.43
N LYS A 75 -15.05 -2.21 -14.03
CA LYS A 75 -15.50 -0.97 -13.35
C LYS A 75 -16.32 -0.06 -14.23
N THR A 76 -17.21 0.68 -13.60
CA THR A 76 -18.04 1.69 -14.23
C THR A 76 -17.47 3.05 -13.90
N LEU A 77 -17.43 3.94 -14.88
CA LEU A 77 -16.73 5.19 -14.76
C LEU A 77 -17.74 6.30 -15.04
N CYS A 78 -18.12 6.99 -13.95
CA CYS A 78 -19.20 7.95 -13.96
C CYS A 78 -18.62 9.36 -14.08
N LEU A 79 -19.18 10.14 -15.00
CA LEU A 79 -18.98 11.58 -15.02
C LEU A 79 -19.50 12.17 -13.73
N VAL A 80 -18.80 13.17 -13.20
CA VAL A 80 -19.16 13.84 -11.96
C VAL A 80 -20.47 14.61 -12.15
N PRO A 81 -21.48 14.39 -11.30
CA PRO A 81 -22.31 15.50 -10.87
C PRO A 81 -21.80 16.03 -9.53
N GLU A 82 -21.59 17.34 -9.46
CA GLU A 82 -21.01 18.08 -8.33
C GLU A 82 -21.99 18.30 -7.15
N LYS A 83 -23.28 17.98 -7.28
CA LYS A 83 -24.28 18.21 -6.22
C LYS A 83 -25.01 16.96 -5.75
N GLN A 84 -25.44 17.04 -4.49
CA GLN A 84 -26.20 16.02 -3.77
C GLN A 84 -27.56 15.80 -4.45
N GLY A 85 -27.89 14.55 -4.77
CA GLY A 85 -29.15 14.19 -5.41
C GLY A 85 -29.18 12.74 -5.90
N LYS A 86 -30.37 12.21 -6.15
CA LYS A 86 -30.55 10.93 -6.85
C LYS A 86 -30.47 11.21 -8.35
N HIS A 87 -29.32 10.91 -8.95
CA HIS A 87 -29.11 11.06 -10.39
C HIS A 87 -29.37 9.73 -11.09
N LYS A 88 -30.13 9.74 -12.20
CA LYS A 88 -30.27 8.60 -13.10
C LYS A 88 -29.08 8.57 -14.05
N LEU A 89 -28.29 7.50 -14.01
CA LEU A 89 -27.14 7.32 -14.89
C LEU A 89 -27.51 6.33 -16.00
N LEU A 90 -27.26 6.70 -17.25
CA LEU A 90 -27.52 5.88 -18.44
C LEU A 90 -26.20 5.43 -19.06
N VAL A 91 -26.02 4.12 -19.24
CA VAL A 91 -24.83 3.61 -19.93
C VAL A 91 -24.96 3.86 -21.43
N ARG A 92 -23.98 4.55 -22.03
CA ARG A 92 -24.02 4.92 -23.47
C ARG A 92 -22.88 4.35 -24.31
N GLY A 93 -21.95 3.62 -23.69
CA GLY A 93 -20.90 2.93 -24.45
C GLY A 93 -19.79 2.39 -23.57
N GLU A 94 -18.81 1.80 -24.25
CA GLU A 94 -17.69 1.12 -23.62
C GLU A 94 -16.41 1.99 -23.65
N VAL A 95 -15.58 1.85 -22.61
CA VAL A 95 -14.25 2.45 -22.56
C VAL A 95 -13.30 1.60 -23.41
N GLY A 96 -12.93 2.14 -24.59
CA GLY A 96 -12.09 1.45 -25.55
C GLY A 96 -10.61 1.40 -25.17
N ALA A 97 -10.12 2.38 -24.41
CA ALA A 97 -8.72 2.41 -23.98
C ALA A 97 -8.52 3.16 -22.66
N THR A 98 -7.42 2.84 -21.96
CA THR A 98 -6.99 3.58 -20.78
C THR A 98 -5.57 4.08 -20.92
N LEU A 99 -5.43 5.39 -20.83
CA LEU A 99 -4.17 6.09 -20.94
C LEU A 99 -3.72 6.55 -19.56
N GLN A 100 -2.43 6.51 -19.30
CA GLN A 100 -1.82 7.15 -18.14
C GLN A 100 -0.89 8.25 -18.64
N LEU A 101 -1.14 9.48 -18.22
CA LEU A 101 -0.27 10.61 -18.47
C LEU A 101 0.76 10.71 -17.35
N VAL A 102 2.03 10.77 -17.72
CA VAL A 102 3.14 10.88 -16.77
C VAL A 102 4.00 12.10 -17.14
N LYS A 103 4.23 13.00 -16.17
CA LYS A 103 5.18 14.09 -16.33
C LYS A 103 6.59 13.54 -16.45
N ASN A 104 7.27 13.81 -17.56
CA ASN A 104 8.69 13.48 -17.70
C ASN A 104 9.48 14.54 -16.95
N THR A 105 9.64 14.37 -15.64
CA THR A 105 10.66 15.12 -14.91
C THR A 105 12.04 14.69 -15.42
N SER A 106 13.04 15.58 -15.39
CA SER A 106 14.41 15.27 -15.86
C SER A 106 15.05 14.05 -15.18
N LEU A 107 14.57 13.68 -13.98
CA LEU A 107 14.91 12.44 -13.28
C LEU A 107 14.27 11.20 -13.93
N LEU A 108 13.03 11.33 -14.43
CA LEU A 108 12.32 10.26 -15.11
C LEU A 108 12.90 9.93 -16.49
N GLN A 109 13.46 10.90 -17.23
CA GLN A 109 14.13 10.61 -18.51
C GLN A 109 15.31 9.62 -18.35
N LYS A 110 16.07 9.74 -17.26
CA LYS A 110 17.14 8.78 -16.94
C LYS A 110 16.58 7.42 -16.53
N SER A 111 15.47 7.37 -15.81
CA SER A 111 14.84 6.10 -15.43
C SER A 111 14.04 5.46 -16.55
N ASP A 112 13.48 6.22 -17.50
CA ASP A 112 12.79 5.69 -18.68
C ASP A 112 13.81 5.09 -19.65
N GLY A 113 15.03 5.63 -19.74
CA GLY A 113 16.14 4.96 -20.43
C GLY A 113 16.47 3.58 -19.83
N VAL A 114 16.48 3.48 -18.49
CA VAL A 114 16.64 2.20 -17.78
C VAL A 114 15.41 1.31 -17.94
N ALA A 115 14.20 1.87 -17.92
CA ALA A 115 12.95 1.11 -18.08
C ALA A 115 12.80 0.57 -19.51
N LEU A 116 13.28 1.29 -20.52
CA LEU A 116 13.36 0.81 -21.90
C LEU A 116 14.35 -0.34 -22.03
N GLN A 117 15.50 -0.27 -21.36
CA GLN A 117 16.45 -1.39 -21.29
C GLN A 117 15.87 -2.60 -20.56
N VAL A 118 15.16 -2.39 -19.44
CA VAL A 118 14.47 -3.45 -18.70
C VAL A 118 13.32 -4.04 -19.50
N SER A 119 12.55 -3.22 -20.22
CA SER A 119 11.47 -3.68 -21.10
C SER A 119 12.01 -4.48 -22.28
N ALA A 120 13.13 -4.07 -22.87
CA ALA A 120 13.81 -4.84 -23.91
C ALA A 120 14.35 -6.17 -23.36
N ALA A 121 14.91 -6.18 -22.16
CA ALA A 121 15.34 -7.40 -21.48
C ALA A 121 14.15 -8.32 -21.14
N GLN A 122 13.02 -7.75 -20.72
CA GLN A 122 11.79 -8.51 -20.46
C GLN A 122 11.20 -9.08 -21.75
N ALA A 123 11.20 -8.31 -22.84
CA ALA A 123 10.78 -8.77 -24.17
C ALA A 123 11.64 -9.97 -24.62
N ALA A 124 12.97 -9.88 -24.46
CA ALA A 124 13.88 -10.99 -24.75
C ALA A 124 13.62 -12.23 -23.86
N VAL A 125 13.31 -12.03 -22.58
CA VAL A 125 12.93 -13.13 -21.68
C VAL A 125 11.58 -13.75 -22.08
N THR A 126 10.60 -12.94 -22.51
CA THR A 126 9.32 -13.46 -22.99
C THR A 126 9.46 -14.21 -24.31
N GLU A 127 10.27 -13.72 -25.26
CA GLU A 127 10.60 -14.42 -26.49
C GLU A 127 11.31 -15.75 -26.19
N SER A 128 12.28 -15.75 -25.27
CA SER A 128 12.96 -16.98 -24.81
C SER A 128 11.98 -17.97 -24.16
N ARG A 129 11.05 -17.51 -23.33
CA ARG A 129 10.00 -18.36 -22.74
C ARG A 129 9.04 -18.92 -23.78
N GLN A 130 8.61 -18.11 -24.75
CA GLN A 130 7.75 -18.55 -25.85
C GLN A 130 8.48 -19.57 -26.73
N ALA A 131 9.76 -19.36 -27.05
CA ALA A 131 10.58 -20.32 -27.76
C ALA A 131 10.75 -21.63 -26.99
N ALA A 132 11.01 -21.58 -25.67
CA ALA A 132 11.09 -22.76 -24.82
C ALA A 132 9.76 -23.52 -24.71
N GLN A 133 8.64 -22.79 -24.61
CA GLN A 133 7.30 -23.38 -24.60
C GLN A 133 6.95 -24.03 -25.94
N ALA A 134 7.30 -23.39 -27.06
CA ALA A 134 7.14 -23.96 -28.40
C ALA A 134 7.98 -25.23 -28.58
N ALA A 135 9.25 -25.21 -28.14
CA ALA A 135 10.12 -26.39 -28.17
C ALA A 135 9.57 -27.55 -27.32
N ARG A 136 9.03 -27.25 -26.13
CA ARG A 136 8.37 -28.25 -25.28
C ARG A 136 7.12 -28.83 -25.94
N LEU A 137 6.24 -27.99 -26.50
CA LEU A 137 5.03 -28.46 -27.19
C LEU A 137 5.38 -29.34 -28.39
N LEU A 138 6.45 -28.99 -29.13
CA LEU A 138 6.95 -29.80 -30.24
C LEU A 138 7.51 -31.16 -29.77
N ALA A 139 8.24 -31.18 -28.65
CA ALA A 139 8.70 -32.43 -28.04
C ALA A 139 7.53 -33.32 -27.58
N GLU A 140 6.53 -32.73 -26.91
CA GLU A 140 5.33 -33.44 -26.47
C GLU A 140 4.52 -33.99 -27.66
N ALA A 141 4.38 -33.21 -28.75
CA ALA A 141 3.71 -33.63 -29.97
C ALA A 141 4.40 -34.84 -30.62
N LYS A 142 5.74 -34.82 -30.71
CA LYS A 142 6.54 -35.95 -31.21
C LYS A 142 6.33 -37.21 -30.35
N THR A 143 6.40 -37.08 -29.02
CA THR A 143 6.17 -38.20 -28.10
C THR A 143 4.76 -38.78 -28.24
N ARG A 144 3.73 -37.93 -28.39
CA ARG A 144 2.35 -38.39 -28.66
C ARG A 144 2.27 -39.14 -29.99
N GLY A 145 2.90 -38.63 -31.04
CA GLY A 145 2.98 -39.29 -32.35
C GLY A 145 3.64 -40.67 -32.28
N GLU A 146 4.75 -40.81 -31.56
CA GLU A 146 5.43 -42.09 -31.32
C GLU A 146 4.56 -43.08 -30.54
N ASN A 147 3.89 -42.61 -29.47
CA ASN A 147 3.00 -43.44 -28.68
C ASN A 147 1.79 -43.92 -29.49
N ARG A 148 1.22 -43.07 -30.35
CA ARG A 148 0.15 -43.46 -31.29
C ARG A 148 0.61 -44.58 -32.23
N ARG A 149 1.79 -44.45 -32.82
CA ARG A 149 2.39 -45.49 -33.68
C ARG A 149 2.59 -46.80 -32.92
N ARG A 150 3.08 -46.76 -31.67
CA ARG A 150 3.23 -47.96 -30.82
C ARG A 150 1.89 -48.65 -30.53
N CYS A 151 0.82 -47.89 -30.38
CA CYS A 151 -0.52 -48.42 -30.12
C CYS A 151 -1.31 -48.76 -31.40
N ASN A 152 -0.71 -48.59 -32.58
CA ASN A 152 -1.37 -48.75 -33.87
C ASN A 152 -2.63 -47.86 -34.04
N LEU A 153 -2.61 -46.67 -33.42
CA LEU A 153 -3.70 -45.69 -33.47
C LEU A 153 -3.37 -44.57 -34.45
N ALA A 154 -4.29 -44.27 -35.38
CA ALA A 154 -4.12 -43.14 -36.29
C ALA A 154 -4.27 -41.78 -35.57
N THR A 155 -5.27 -41.66 -34.70
CA THR A 155 -5.52 -40.49 -33.83
C THR A 155 -6.16 -40.97 -32.52
N LEU A 156 -6.09 -40.15 -31.47
CA LEU A 156 -6.82 -40.41 -30.22
C LEU A 156 -8.34 -40.51 -30.48
N ARG A 157 -8.85 -39.69 -31.41
CA ARG A 157 -10.26 -39.73 -31.85
C ARG A 157 -10.63 -41.09 -32.44
N ALA A 158 -9.77 -41.66 -33.29
CA ALA A 158 -9.97 -42.98 -33.86
C ALA A 158 -9.95 -44.09 -32.80
N GLY A 159 -9.10 -43.96 -31.77
CA GLY A 159 -9.07 -44.91 -30.65
C GLY A 159 -10.30 -44.85 -29.74
N LEU A 160 -11.03 -43.73 -29.75
CA LEU A 160 -12.25 -43.52 -28.98
C LEU A 160 -13.54 -43.74 -29.79
N CYS A 161 -13.44 -43.95 -31.12
CA CYS A 161 -14.57 -44.33 -31.97
C CYS A 161 -15.08 -45.73 -31.57
N GLY A 162 -16.00 -45.77 -30.61
CA GLY A 162 -16.54 -47.01 -30.03
C GLY A 162 -16.86 -46.88 -28.54
N VAL A 163 -16.35 -45.83 -27.89
CA VAL A 163 -16.80 -45.44 -26.55
C VAL A 163 -17.95 -44.45 -26.74
N ASP A 164 -19.12 -44.77 -26.17
CA ASP A 164 -20.35 -43.96 -26.26
C ASP A 164 -20.26 -42.71 -25.37
N TRP A 165 -19.14 -41.98 -25.48
CA TRP A 165 -18.85 -40.77 -24.73
C TRP A 165 -19.35 -39.58 -25.54
N PRO A 166 -20.15 -38.68 -24.96
CA PRO A 166 -20.56 -37.46 -25.65
C PRO A 166 -19.32 -36.60 -25.92
N MET A 167 -18.87 -36.54 -27.17
CA MET A 167 -17.78 -35.68 -27.62
C MET A 167 -18.22 -34.22 -27.49
N THR A 168 -18.04 -33.65 -26.30
CA THR A 168 -18.42 -32.25 -26.02
C THR A 168 -17.47 -31.29 -26.73
N PRO A 169 -17.90 -30.03 -26.99
CA PRO A 169 -17.03 -28.95 -27.48
C PRO A 169 -15.78 -28.71 -26.63
N GLU A 170 -15.74 -29.25 -25.41
CA GLU A 170 -14.63 -29.17 -24.46
C GLU A 170 -13.48 -30.13 -24.80
N LEU A 171 -13.73 -31.22 -25.53
CA LEU A 171 -12.71 -32.21 -25.93
C LEU A 171 -12.08 -31.92 -27.30
N GLU A 172 -12.75 -31.15 -28.15
CA GLU A 172 -12.27 -30.75 -29.46
C GLU A 172 -10.89 -30.04 -29.47
N PRO A 173 -10.54 -29.20 -28.47
CA PRO A 173 -9.18 -28.68 -28.31
C PRO A 173 -8.13 -29.77 -28.13
N ILE A 174 -8.47 -30.83 -27.40
CA ILE A 174 -7.57 -31.95 -27.10
C ILE A 174 -7.36 -32.79 -28.35
N PHE A 175 -8.42 -33.05 -29.12
CA PHE A 175 -8.29 -33.75 -30.40
C PHE A 175 -7.52 -32.94 -31.45
N ALA A 176 -7.75 -31.62 -31.53
CA ALA A 176 -6.98 -30.76 -32.42
C ALA A 176 -5.48 -30.74 -32.06
N ALA A 177 -5.17 -30.71 -30.76
CA ALA A 177 -3.79 -30.79 -30.26
C ALA A 177 -3.18 -32.20 -30.39
N ASP A 178 -3.98 -33.25 -30.43
CA ASP A 178 -3.52 -34.62 -30.66
C ASP A 178 -3.12 -34.84 -32.12
N VAL A 179 -3.89 -34.33 -33.08
CA VAL A 179 -3.60 -34.53 -34.52
C VAL A 179 -2.28 -33.88 -34.95
N TRP A 180 -1.80 -32.87 -34.23
CA TRP A 180 -0.51 -32.22 -34.52
C TRP A 180 0.66 -33.17 -34.21
N ASP A 181 1.48 -33.45 -35.23
CA ASP A 181 2.64 -34.34 -35.17
C ASP A 181 3.97 -33.58 -34.99
N GLY A 182 3.89 -32.26 -34.82
CA GLY A 182 5.04 -31.36 -34.74
C GLY A 182 5.48 -30.77 -36.08
N ASN A 183 4.80 -31.09 -37.19
CA ASN A 183 5.00 -30.43 -38.48
C ASN A 183 3.99 -29.29 -38.66
N GLY A 184 4.45 -28.13 -39.12
CA GLY A 184 3.61 -26.93 -39.30
C GLY A 184 3.39 -26.10 -38.02
N GLU A 185 2.52 -25.10 -38.09
CA GLU A 185 2.21 -24.23 -36.95
C GLU A 185 1.46 -24.99 -35.84
N PRO A 186 1.80 -24.79 -34.56
CA PRO A 186 1.08 -25.41 -33.46
C PRO A 186 -0.38 -24.94 -33.43
N PRO A 187 -1.35 -25.84 -33.15
CA PRO A 187 -2.75 -25.46 -33.05
C PRO A 187 -2.92 -24.41 -31.95
N LYS A 188 -3.45 -23.24 -32.30
CA LYS A 188 -3.71 -22.16 -31.34
C LYS A 188 -4.72 -22.65 -30.29
N PRO A 189 -4.47 -22.46 -28.99
CA PRO A 189 -5.40 -22.87 -27.96
C PRO A 189 -6.74 -22.13 -28.17
N PRO A 190 -7.87 -22.85 -28.14
CA PRO A 190 -9.19 -22.23 -28.28
C PRO A 190 -9.42 -21.32 -27.06
N GLY A 191 -9.52 -20.03 -27.32
CA GLY A 191 -9.64 -19.00 -26.28
C GLY A 191 -8.49 -17.99 -26.22
N ALA A 192 -7.42 -18.16 -27.01
CA ALA A 192 -6.50 -17.06 -27.29
C ALA A 192 -7.16 -16.05 -28.25
N ALA A 193 -8.23 -15.40 -27.79
CA ALA A 193 -8.64 -14.13 -28.36
C ALA A 193 -7.43 -13.20 -28.32
N ALA A 194 -7.24 -12.40 -29.38
CA ALA A 194 -6.16 -11.43 -29.46
C ALA A 194 -5.98 -10.73 -28.11
N THR A 195 -4.75 -10.68 -27.61
CA THR A 195 -4.43 -10.04 -26.34
C THR A 195 -5.09 -8.67 -26.33
N PRO A 196 -5.87 -8.28 -25.30
CA PRO A 196 -6.71 -7.08 -25.34
C PRO A 196 -5.94 -5.81 -25.75
N ALA A 197 -4.63 -5.77 -25.52
CA ALA A 197 -3.72 -4.72 -25.96
C ALA A 197 -3.73 -4.46 -27.49
N SER A 198 -3.82 -5.48 -28.35
CA SER A 198 -3.80 -5.27 -29.82
C SER A 198 -5.12 -4.65 -30.31
N THR A 199 -6.26 -5.12 -29.81
CA THR A 199 -7.59 -4.53 -30.08
C THR A 199 -7.74 -3.11 -29.52
N GLN A 200 -7.08 -2.78 -28.39
CA GLN A 200 -7.07 -1.43 -27.83
C GLN A 200 -6.28 -0.44 -28.69
N LEU A 201 -5.24 -0.93 -29.39
CA LEU A 201 -4.39 -0.15 -30.27
C LEU A 201 -5.02 0.10 -31.64
N GLU A 202 -5.66 -0.90 -32.24
CA GLU A 202 -6.40 -0.75 -33.51
C GLU A 202 -7.50 0.32 -33.41
N ALA A 203 -8.20 0.41 -32.27
CA ALA A 203 -9.20 1.45 -32.03
C ALA A 203 -8.63 2.87 -31.94
N LEU A 204 -7.33 3.02 -31.64
CA LEU A 204 -6.62 4.29 -31.51
C LEU A 204 -5.86 4.66 -32.79
N GLU A 205 -5.32 3.69 -33.54
CA GLU A 205 -4.53 3.91 -34.76
C GLU A 205 -5.30 4.58 -35.90
N GLU A 206 -6.63 4.41 -35.95
CA GLU A 206 -7.50 5.14 -36.88
C GLU A 206 -7.63 6.65 -36.56
N MET A 207 -7.15 7.10 -35.40
CA MET A 207 -7.61 8.36 -34.78
C MET A 207 -6.45 9.30 -34.41
N GLY A 208 -5.99 10.10 -35.38
CA GLY A 208 -5.25 11.32 -35.10
C GLY A 208 -6.16 12.37 -34.42
N ALA A 209 -6.45 12.20 -33.13
CA ALA A 209 -7.43 12.99 -32.40
C ALA A 209 -6.81 14.24 -31.75
N LEU A 210 -7.39 15.39 -32.04
CA LEU A 210 -7.19 16.64 -31.32
C LEU A 210 -7.93 16.57 -29.98
N LEU A 211 -7.22 16.69 -28.87
CA LEU A 211 -7.82 16.83 -27.55
C LEU A 211 -8.35 18.26 -27.43
N LYS A 212 -9.67 18.40 -27.31
CA LYS A 212 -10.29 19.69 -27.03
C LYS A 212 -10.81 19.62 -25.59
N VAL A 213 -10.12 20.30 -24.69
CA VAL A 213 -10.62 20.49 -23.33
C VAL A 213 -11.82 21.42 -23.43
N SER A 214 -13.02 20.90 -23.17
CA SER A 214 -14.20 21.73 -22.98
C SER A 214 -14.29 22.08 -21.49
N PRO A 215 -14.14 23.35 -21.09
CA PRO A 215 -14.36 23.76 -19.71
C PRO A 215 -15.80 23.40 -19.31
N GLN A 216 -15.97 22.87 -18.09
CA GLN A 216 -17.31 22.55 -17.58
C GLN A 216 -18.07 23.84 -17.31
N VAL A 217 -19.02 24.15 -18.19
CA VAL A 217 -20.03 25.18 -17.95
C VAL A 217 -21.32 24.49 -17.54
N LYS A 218 -22.04 25.23 -16.73
CA LYS A 218 -23.19 24.81 -16.00
C LYS A 218 -24.55 24.80 -16.83
N ALA A 219 -25.10 23.66 -17.36
CA ALA A 219 -26.55 23.43 -17.86
C ALA A 219 -27.39 22.11 -17.45
N GLU A 220 -28.71 22.19 -17.14
CA GLU A 220 -29.51 21.20 -16.34
C GLU A 220 -29.94 19.90 -17.07
N VAL A 221 -29.94 18.75 -16.36
CA VAL A 221 -30.44 17.44 -16.89
C VAL A 221 -30.88 16.48 -15.79
N GLU A 222 -31.88 15.67 -16.13
CA GLU A 222 -32.32 14.51 -15.36
C GLU A 222 -31.43 13.26 -15.52
N SER A 223 -30.61 13.17 -16.57
CA SER A 223 -29.81 11.97 -16.86
C SER A 223 -28.36 12.26 -17.26
N VAL A 224 -27.41 11.59 -16.60
CA VAL A 224 -25.97 11.69 -16.92
C VAL A 224 -25.52 10.43 -17.65
N PRO A 225 -24.98 10.53 -18.88
CA PRO A 225 -24.37 9.41 -19.58
C PRO A 225 -23.09 8.97 -18.87
N VAL A 226 -22.90 7.65 -18.79
CA VAL A 226 -21.80 7.02 -18.08
C VAL A 226 -21.11 6.02 -19.00
N ALA A 227 -19.78 5.93 -18.89
CA ALA A 227 -18.97 4.98 -19.64
C ALA A 227 -18.76 3.70 -18.81
N PHE A 228 -18.85 2.55 -19.48
CA PHE A 228 -18.72 1.25 -18.85
C PHE A 228 -17.46 0.54 -19.36
N TRP A 229 -16.69 -0.15 -18.51
CA TRP A 229 -15.50 -0.88 -19.00
C TRP A 229 -15.82 -2.27 -19.54
N SER A 230 -16.48 -3.09 -18.72
CA SER A 230 -16.90 -4.44 -19.08
C SER A 230 -17.63 -5.06 -17.90
N THR A 231 -18.78 -5.71 -18.14
CA THR A 231 -19.20 -6.80 -17.25
C THR A 231 -18.89 -8.07 -18.01
N SER A 232 -18.16 -8.99 -17.41
CA SER A 232 -17.85 -10.28 -18.04
C SER A 232 -19.09 -11.10 -18.43
N ARG A 233 -20.31 -10.64 -18.08
CA ARG A 233 -21.58 -11.35 -18.22
C ARG A 233 -22.68 -10.61 -19.00
N LEU A 234 -22.62 -9.29 -19.16
CA LEU A 234 -23.54 -8.52 -20.02
C LEU A 234 -22.72 -8.04 -21.22
N LYS A 235 -22.67 -8.87 -22.27
CA LYS A 235 -21.99 -8.57 -23.53
C LYS A 235 -22.91 -7.88 -24.54
N ASP A 236 -24.21 -7.93 -24.29
CA ASP A 236 -25.21 -7.37 -25.18
C ASP A 236 -25.34 -5.85 -24.95
N LYS A 237 -25.13 -5.09 -26.04
CA LYS A 237 -25.20 -3.62 -26.05
C LYS A 237 -26.61 -3.12 -25.73
N GLU A 238 -27.64 -3.86 -26.15
CA GLU A 238 -29.03 -3.49 -25.89
C GLU A 238 -29.35 -3.60 -24.39
N SER A 239 -28.93 -4.69 -23.76
CA SER A 239 -29.04 -4.89 -22.32
C SER A 239 -28.28 -3.83 -21.50
N LEU A 240 -27.10 -3.40 -21.96
CA LEU A 240 -26.34 -2.33 -21.29
C LEU A 240 -27.07 -0.98 -21.35
N ALA A 241 -27.71 -0.65 -22.47
CA ALA A 241 -28.45 0.60 -22.65
C ALA A 241 -29.66 0.73 -21.69
N LYS A 242 -30.18 -0.40 -21.21
CA LYS A 242 -31.32 -0.49 -20.28
C LYS A 242 -30.93 -0.46 -18.80
N ILE A 243 -29.63 -0.32 -18.50
CA ILE A 243 -29.14 -0.22 -17.13
C ILE A 243 -29.28 1.21 -16.62
N GLU A 244 -29.95 1.34 -15.48
CA GLU A 244 -30.11 2.61 -14.78
C GLU A 244 -29.43 2.56 -13.42
N PHE A 245 -28.54 3.51 -13.12
CA PHE A 245 -28.00 3.66 -11.76
C PHE A 245 -28.59 4.87 -11.04
N LYS A 246 -28.77 4.72 -9.72
CA LYS A 246 -29.03 5.79 -8.75
C LYS A 246 -27.80 5.97 -7.87
N ARG A 247 -27.29 7.20 -7.76
CA ARG A 247 -26.15 7.56 -6.88
C ARG A 247 -26.65 8.01 -5.50
N PHE A 248 -25.99 7.55 -4.44
CA PHE A 248 -26.29 7.84 -3.04
C PHE A 248 -25.03 8.34 -2.32
N ALA A 249 -25.17 9.37 -1.49
CA ALA A 249 -24.12 9.81 -0.58
C ALA A 249 -24.22 9.05 0.76
N LEU A 250 -23.13 8.45 1.19
CA LEU A 250 -23.02 7.76 2.48
C LEU A 250 -22.50 8.72 3.54
N LYS A 251 -23.20 8.81 4.69
CA LYS A 251 -22.70 9.54 5.87
C LYS A 251 -21.53 8.77 6.48
N SER A 252 -20.37 9.40 6.55
CA SER A 252 -19.19 8.84 7.22
C SER A 252 -19.34 8.95 8.74
N LYS A 253 -19.23 7.83 9.47
CA LYS A 253 -19.36 7.80 10.94
C LYS A 253 -18.20 8.49 11.68
N LYS A 254 -17.07 8.76 11.04
CA LYS A 254 -15.81 9.22 11.69
C LYS A 254 -15.20 10.49 11.08
N GLY A 255 -16.02 11.43 10.61
CA GLY A 255 -15.52 12.69 10.03
C GLY A 255 -14.69 12.56 8.73
N GLY A 256 -14.50 11.35 8.21
CA GLY A 256 -13.85 11.13 6.91
C GLY A 256 -14.71 11.67 5.76
N GLY A 257 -14.07 12.11 4.67
CA GLY A 257 -14.74 12.67 3.50
C GLY A 257 -15.92 11.85 2.96
N LYS A 258 -16.83 12.53 2.25
CA LYS A 258 -18.05 11.93 1.67
C LYS A 258 -17.67 10.74 0.78
N ARG A 259 -18.36 9.61 0.97
CA ARG A 259 -18.27 8.44 0.07
C ARG A 259 -19.57 8.28 -0.69
N TYR A 260 -19.48 7.93 -1.97
CA TYR A 260 -20.66 7.69 -2.80
C TYR A 260 -20.82 6.21 -3.14
N GLN A 261 -22.06 5.80 -3.37
CA GLN A 261 -22.43 4.45 -3.78
C GLN A 261 -23.44 4.52 -4.92
N LEU A 262 -23.34 3.61 -5.89
CA LEU A 262 -24.34 3.43 -6.94
C LEU A 262 -25.23 2.22 -6.61
N LYS A 263 -26.53 2.32 -6.90
CA LYS A 263 -27.43 1.17 -7.00
C LYS A 263 -28.04 1.17 -8.39
N GLY A 264 -27.83 0.11 -9.15
CA GLY A 264 -28.40 -0.03 -10.49
C GLY A 264 -29.47 -1.10 -10.56
N GLN A 265 -30.34 -0.96 -11.56
CA GLN A 265 -31.35 -1.94 -11.95
C GLN A 265 -31.37 -2.04 -13.49
N ILE A 266 -31.78 -3.18 -14.01
CA ILE A 266 -32.00 -3.39 -15.45
C ILE A 266 -33.51 -3.42 -15.67
N GLU A 267 -34.02 -2.63 -16.62
CA GLU A 267 -35.47 -2.54 -16.90
C GLU A 267 -36.10 -3.90 -17.20
N ASP A 268 -35.45 -4.72 -18.04
CA ASP A 268 -35.93 -6.05 -18.43
C ASP A 268 -35.68 -7.14 -17.36
N ALA A 269 -34.86 -6.85 -16.35
CA ALA A 269 -34.46 -7.81 -15.32
C ALA A 269 -34.44 -7.12 -13.94
N PRO A 270 -35.60 -6.78 -13.38
CA PRO A 270 -35.71 -6.01 -12.13
C PRO A 270 -35.09 -6.73 -10.93
N ASP A 271 -35.00 -8.07 -10.98
CA ASP A 271 -34.35 -8.90 -9.96
C ASP A 271 -32.82 -8.76 -9.97
N LEU A 272 -32.24 -8.32 -11.08
CA LEU A 272 -30.80 -8.13 -11.22
C LEU A 272 -30.41 -6.73 -10.72
N LYS A 273 -30.04 -6.66 -9.44
CA LYS A 273 -29.56 -5.43 -8.80
C LYS A 273 -28.05 -5.29 -8.96
N LEU A 274 -27.60 -4.08 -9.27
CA LEU A 274 -26.19 -3.72 -9.38
C LEU A 274 -25.78 -2.83 -8.21
N ARG A 275 -24.59 -3.03 -7.66
CA ARG A 275 -24.03 -2.19 -6.60
C ARG A 275 -22.68 -1.65 -7.04
N GLY A 276 -22.54 -0.32 -7.10
CA GLY A 276 -21.28 0.36 -7.34
C GLY A 276 -20.68 0.93 -6.06
N THR A 277 -19.44 0.57 -5.73
CA THR A 277 -18.69 1.21 -4.64
C THR A 277 -17.60 2.09 -5.21
N GLN A 278 -17.48 3.34 -4.73
CA GLN A 278 -16.44 4.25 -5.21
C GLN A 278 -15.07 3.61 -4.97
N ALA A 279 -14.28 3.46 -6.03
CA ALA A 279 -12.95 2.89 -5.95
C ALA A 279 -12.12 3.77 -5.01
N LYS A 280 -11.38 3.14 -4.08
CA LYS A 280 -10.45 3.85 -3.20
C LYS A 280 -9.35 4.49 -4.05
N GLN A 281 -9.56 5.72 -4.48
CA GLN A 281 -8.50 6.56 -5.01
C GLN A 281 -7.71 7.12 -3.82
N PRO A 282 -6.38 7.14 -3.86
CA PRO A 282 -5.62 7.87 -2.86
C PRO A 282 -6.09 9.33 -2.89
N GLN A 283 -6.27 9.97 -1.73
CA GLN A 283 -6.69 11.37 -1.69
C GLN A 283 -5.57 12.29 -2.21
N PRO A 284 -5.90 13.44 -2.84
CA PRO A 284 -4.91 14.48 -3.14
C PRO A 284 -4.11 14.86 -1.88
N PRO A 285 -2.80 15.15 -1.99
CA PRO A 285 -2.05 15.38 -3.23
C PRO A 285 -1.46 14.11 -3.88
N PHE A 286 -1.65 12.92 -3.29
CA PHE A 286 -1.01 11.66 -3.73
C PHE A 286 -1.95 10.75 -4.55
N GLY A 287 -3.13 11.25 -4.90
CA GLY A 287 -4.12 10.58 -5.75
C GLY A 287 -3.82 10.69 -7.23
N ARG A 288 -4.40 9.78 -8.02
CA ARG A 288 -4.58 9.99 -9.45
C ARG A 288 -6.01 10.43 -9.69
N ARG A 289 -6.20 11.52 -10.44
CA ARG A 289 -7.50 11.91 -10.97
C ARG A 289 -7.78 11.09 -12.23
N MET A 290 -9.05 10.82 -12.46
CA MET A 290 -9.53 10.09 -13.63
C MET A 290 -10.31 11.04 -14.51
N LEU A 291 -9.92 11.13 -15.77
CA LEU A 291 -10.65 11.88 -16.80
C LEU A 291 -11.31 10.88 -17.77
N ILE A 292 -12.47 11.24 -18.30
CA ILE A 292 -13.08 10.58 -19.45
C ILE A 292 -12.91 11.49 -20.65
N GLY A 293 -12.32 10.94 -21.71
CA GLY A 293 -12.44 11.46 -23.06
C GLY A 293 -13.65 10.86 -23.77
N VAL A 294 -14.52 11.71 -24.31
CA VAL A 294 -15.62 11.30 -25.21
C VAL A 294 -15.27 11.75 -26.62
N LEU A 295 -15.18 10.80 -27.55
CA LEU A 295 -14.93 11.11 -28.95
C LEU A 295 -16.27 11.36 -29.65
N LYS A 296 -16.45 12.56 -30.19
CA LYS A 296 -17.65 12.88 -30.97
C LYS A 296 -17.59 12.18 -32.34
N PRO A 297 -18.62 11.39 -32.73
CA PRO A 297 -18.67 10.73 -34.02
C PRO A 297 -18.43 11.69 -35.18
N GLY A 298 -17.69 11.24 -36.20
CA GLY A 298 -17.35 12.05 -37.38
C GLY A 298 -16.37 13.20 -37.11
N THR A 299 -15.88 13.38 -35.89
CA THR A 299 -14.90 14.41 -35.56
C THR A 299 -13.63 13.79 -34.97
N LYS A 300 -12.50 14.48 -35.15
CA LYS A 300 -11.24 14.16 -34.49
C LYS A 300 -11.12 14.82 -33.11
N LYS A 301 -12.22 15.21 -32.47
CA LYS A 301 -12.21 15.99 -31.21
C LYS A 301 -12.55 15.10 -30.01
N LEU A 302 -11.63 14.98 -29.05
CA LEU A 302 -11.84 14.29 -27.78
C LEU A 302 -12.20 15.30 -26.68
N LEU A 303 -13.40 15.19 -26.12
CA LEU A 303 -13.89 16.04 -25.03
C LEU A 303 -13.52 15.42 -23.68
N LEU A 304 -12.75 16.14 -22.85
CA LEU A 304 -12.27 15.63 -21.56
C LEU A 304 -13.14 16.11 -20.38
N PHE A 305 -13.46 15.21 -19.46
CA PHE A 305 -14.25 15.47 -18.25
C PHE A 305 -13.63 14.80 -17.03
N GLU A 306 -13.67 15.44 -15.86
CA GLU A 306 -13.32 14.78 -14.61
C GLU A 306 -14.39 13.74 -14.20
N SER A 307 -13.93 12.64 -13.60
CA SER A 307 -14.77 11.47 -13.36
C SER A 307 -14.41 10.71 -12.09
N GLU A 308 -15.40 10.04 -11.52
CA GLU A 308 -15.23 9.10 -10.42
C GLU A 308 -15.31 7.66 -10.93
N VAL A 309 -14.49 6.78 -10.37
CA VAL A 309 -14.48 5.35 -10.70
C VAL A 309 -15.25 4.58 -9.65
N TYR A 310 -16.17 3.72 -10.08
CA TYR A 310 -16.93 2.82 -9.24
C TYR A 310 -16.66 1.36 -9.61
N ASN A 311 -16.41 0.53 -8.60
CA ASN A 311 -16.41 -0.93 -8.74
C ASN A 311 -17.86 -1.40 -8.73
N VAL A 312 -18.38 -1.87 -9.87
CA VAL A 312 -19.77 -2.34 -9.97
C VAL A 312 -19.83 -3.86 -9.93
N GLU A 313 -20.60 -4.37 -8.98
CA GLU A 313 -20.81 -5.78 -8.74
C GLU A 313 -22.28 -6.13 -8.98
N ILE A 314 -22.54 -7.29 -9.61
CA ILE A 314 -23.88 -7.85 -9.75
C ILE A 314 -24.25 -8.50 -8.42
N GLN A 315 -25.25 -7.96 -7.73
CA GLN A 315 -25.77 -8.58 -6.51
C GLN A 315 -26.79 -9.65 -6.92
N ARG A 316 -26.35 -10.91 -6.95
CA ARG A 316 -27.24 -12.06 -7.01
C ARG A 316 -27.76 -12.35 -5.61
N ALA A 317 -28.61 -11.48 -5.09
CA ALA A 317 -29.40 -11.82 -3.93
C ALA A 317 -30.73 -12.40 -4.43
N THR A 318 -31.08 -13.59 -3.98
CA THR A 318 -32.46 -14.07 -4.06
C THR A 318 -33.36 -13.08 -3.31
N ALA A 319 -34.64 -12.96 -3.70
CA ALA A 319 -35.58 -12.04 -3.04
C ALA A 319 -35.62 -12.26 -1.50
N GLU A 320 -35.49 -13.52 -1.08
CA GLU A 320 -35.37 -13.93 0.32
C GLU A 320 -34.12 -13.37 1.01
N GLU A 321 -32.94 -13.43 0.37
CA GLU A 321 -31.70 -12.86 0.92
C GLU A 321 -31.75 -11.34 1.04
N TRP A 322 -32.54 -10.65 0.21
CA TRP A 322 -32.68 -9.19 0.31
C TRP A 322 -33.63 -8.79 1.45
N GLU A 323 -34.76 -9.47 1.60
CA GLU A 323 -35.62 -9.27 2.77
C GLU A 323 -34.89 -9.64 4.05
N GLU A 324 -34.12 -10.73 4.04
CA GLU A 324 -33.29 -11.14 5.16
C GLU A 324 -32.18 -10.11 5.44
N GLN A 325 -31.50 -9.57 4.41
CA GLN A 325 -30.48 -8.53 4.59
C GLN A 325 -31.07 -7.20 5.07
N LYS A 326 -32.26 -6.81 4.59
CA LYS A 326 -32.98 -5.63 5.08
C LYS A 326 -33.39 -5.82 6.53
N ARG A 327 -33.91 -7.00 6.88
CA ARG A 327 -34.26 -7.37 8.25
C ARG A 327 -33.03 -7.42 9.15
N LEU A 328 -31.90 -7.91 8.66
CA LEU A 328 -30.61 -7.94 9.36
C LEU A 328 -29.98 -6.55 9.48
N GLU A 329 -30.17 -5.65 8.52
CA GLU A 329 -29.73 -4.25 8.63
C GLU A 329 -30.60 -3.48 9.63
N GLU A 330 -31.91 -3.72 9.66
CA GLU A 330 -32.85 -3.17 10.65
C GLU A 330 -32.60 -3.76 12.05
N GLU A 331 -32.38 -5.08 12.16
CA GLU A 331 -31.98 -5.77 13.40
C GLU A 331 -30.58 -5.35 13.85
N ALA A 332 -29.60 -5.16 12.96
CA ALA A 332 -28.26 -4.69 13.32
C ALA A 332 -28.26 -3.21 13.73
N LEU A 333 -29.16 -2.40 13.17
CA LEU A 333 -29.37 -1.04 13.64
C LEU A 333 -30.02 -1.01 15.03
N ALA A 334 -30.91 -1.98 15.31
CA ALA A 334 -31.52 -2.19 16.63
C ALA A 334 -30.56 -2.84 17.65
N SER A 335 -29.68 -3.73 17.20
CA SER A 335 -28.78 -4.54 18.03
C SER A 335 -27.41 -3.88 18.23
N ALA A 336 -27.02 -2.92 17.39
CA ALA A 336 -25.89 -2.02 17.68
C ALA A 336 -26.13 -1.10 18.89
N VAL A 337 -27.34 -1.10 19.46
CA VAL A 337 -27.69 -0.49 20.75
C VAL A 337 -27.49 -1.46 21.94
N ALA A 338 -27.27 -2.76 21.69
CA ALA A 338 -27.16 -3.80 22.71
C ALA A 338 -25.98 -4.76 22.42
N GLU A 339 -24.78 -4.33 22.81
CA GLU A 339 -23.61 -5.12 23.25
C GLU A 339 -23.11 -6.37 22.48
N GLY A 340 -21.77 -6.43 22.34
CA GLY A 340 -20.98 -7.56 22.85
C GLY A 340 -20.65 -8.73 21.92
N GLU A 341 -19.39 -8.78 21.47
CA GLU A 341 -18.81 -9.78 20.56
C GLU A 341 -18.80 -11.24 21.08
N ALA A 342 -19.08 -12.19 20.18
CA ALA A 342 -18.93 -13.63 20.40
C ALA A 342 -17.78 -14.23 19.56
N THR A 343 -17.03 -15.17 20.14
CA THR A 343 -15.78 -15.75 19.60
C THR A 343 -15.98 -17.05 18.79
N PRO A 344 -14.98 -17.47 17.98
CA PRO A 344 -15.11 -18.53 16.95
C PRO A 344 -15.41 -19.94 17.47
N THR A 345 -15.18 -20.22 18.75
CA THR A 345 -15.40 -21.55 19.35
C THR A 345 -16.90 -21.89 19.46
N GLN A 346 -17.78 -20.90 19.37
CA GLN A 346 -19.24 -21.11 19.43
C GLN A 346 -19.86 -21.58 18.12
N GLN A 347 -19.17 -21.50 16.97
CA GLN A 347 -19.75 -21.88 15.67
C GLN A 347 -19.99 -23.38 15.52
N LYS A 348 -19.17 -24.23 16.16
CA LYS A 348 -19.37 -25.69 16.14
C LYS A 348 -20.56 -26.09 17.01
N GLY A 349 -20.64 -25.53 18.23
CA GLY A 349 -21.79 -25.71 19.12
C GLY A 349 -23.10 -25.14 18.57
N TYR A 350 -23.05 -24.07 17.77
CA TYR A 350 -24.24 -23.50 17.12
C TYR A 350 -24.79 -24.41 16.02
N ARG A 351 -23.92 -25.10 15.26
CA ARG A 351 -24.34 -26.06 14.23
C ARG A 351 -25.01 -27.28 14.83
N ASP A 352 -24.44 -27.83 15.90
CA ASP A 352 -25.01 -29.00 16.57
C ASP A 352 -26.35 -28.67 17.25
N LYS A 353 -26.44 -27.49 17.89
CA LYS A 353 -27.70 -26.99 18.45
C LYS A 353 -28.75 -26.73 17.37
N ARG A 354 -28.36 -26.16 16.22
CA ARG A 354 -29.29 -25.88 15.12
C ARG A 354 -29.75 -27.17 14.42
N LYS A 355 -28.88 -28.17 14.29
CA LYS A 355 -29.24 -29.51 13.80
C LYS A 355 -30.26 -30.16 14.73
N LYS A 356 -30.01 -30.13 16.05
CA LYS A 356 -30.91 -30.69 17.05
C LYS A 356 -32.28 -30.00 17.06
N VAL A 357 -32.32 -28.67 16.97
CA VAL A 357 -33.59 -27.92 16.87
C VAL A 357 -34.35 -28.20 15.58
N ILE A 358 -33.65 -28.45 14.46
CA ILE A 358 -34.29 -28.83 13.19
C ILE A 358 -34.78 -30.28 13.23
N GLU A 359 -34.09 -31.17 13.94
CA GLU A 359 -34.55 -32.55 14.20
C GLU A 359 -35.78 -32.59 15.12
N ASP A 360 -35.79 -31.74 16.14
CA ASP A 360 -36.84 -31.71 17.16
C ASP A 360 -38.11 -30.95 16.69
N PHE A 361 -37.97 -29.90 15.85
CA PHE A 361 -39.08 -29.00 15.50
C PHE A 361 -39.21 -28.67 14.01
N GLY A 362 -38.32 -29.18 13.15
CA GLY A 362 -38.35 -28.91 11.71
C GLY A 362 -39.38 -29.77 10.97
N THR A 363 -40.06 -29.19 9.97
CA THR A 363 -40.85 -29.99 9.03
C THR A 363 -39.94 -30.92 8.22
N ALA A 364 -40.44 -32.11 7.87
CA ALA A 364 -39.66 -33.13 7.14
C ALA A 364 -38.94 -32.59 5.88
N LYS A 365 -39.50 -31.56 5.24
CA LYS A 365 -38.91 -30.86 4.10
C LYS A 365 -37.63 -30.08 4.47
N LYS A 366 -37.58 -29.41 5.63
CA LYS A 366 -36.37 -28.72 6.12
C LYS A 366 -35.28 -29.69 6.54
N LEU A 367 -35.66 -30.83 7.14
CA LEU A 367 -34.73 -31.91 7.45
C LEU A 367 -34.03 -32.39 6.17
N ARG A 368 -34.79 -32.75 5.13
CA ARG A 368 -34.22 -33.20 3.85
C ARG A 368 -33.29 -32.16 3.23
N VAL A 369 -33.67 -30.88 3.20
CA VAL A 369 -32.80 -29.83 2.64
C VAL A 369 -31.49 -29.71 3.42
N PHE A 370 -31.54 -29.82 4.75
CA PHE A 370 -30.35 -29.77 5.59
C PHE A 370 -29.45 -31.00 5.37
N THR A 371 -30.02 -32.20 5.29
CA THR A 371 -29.29 -33.43 4.97
C THR A 371 -28.64 -33.36 3.59
N THR A 372 -29.36 -32.89 2.57
CA THR A 372 -28.82 -32.74 1.21
C THR A 372 -27.71 -31.68 1.13
N ILE A 373 -27.77 -30.61 1.93
CA ILE A 373 -26.71 -29.61 2.00
C ILE A 373 -25.47 -30.18 2.73
N ALA A 374 -25.66 -30.92 3.82
CA ALA A 374 -24.59 -31.62 4.52
C ALA A 374 -23.91 -32.64 3.59
N GLU A 375 -24.69 -33.49 2.91
CA GLU A 375 -24.18 -34.45 1.92
C GLU A 375 -23.49 -33.76 0.74
N ARG A 376 -23.98 -32.60 0.26
CA ARG A 376 -23.29 -31.83 -0.78
C ARG A 376 -21.98 -31.22 -0.32
N LEU A 377 -21.87 -30.86 0.97
CA LEU A 377 -20.63 -30.35 1.54
C LEU A 377 -19.63 -31.49 1.75
N ASP A 378 -20.09 -32.65 2.23
CA ASP A 378 -19.25 -33.84 2.40
C ASP A 378 -18.77 -34.39 1.05
N ARG A 379 -19.64 -34.45 0.02
CA ARG A 379 -19.25 -34.80 -1.36
C ARG A 379 -18.34 -33.77 -2.04
N LYS A 380 -18.37 -32.50 -1.61
CA LYS A 380 -17.41 -31.48 -2.07
C LYS A 380 -16.06 -31.58 -1.35
N CYS A 381 -15.98 -32.30 -0.23
CA CYS A 381 -14.73 -32.63 0.45
C CYS A 381 -14.12 -33.95 -0.06
N GLU A 382 -14.93 -34.86 -0.62
CA GLU A 382 -14.46 -35.99 -1.43
C GLU A 382 -14.07 -35.53 -2.86
N VAL A 383 -13.09 -34.63 -2.96
CA VAL A 383 -12.42 -34.43 -4.26
C VAL A 383 -11.44 -35.58 -4.43
N VAL A 384 -11.84 -36.56 -5.23
CA VAL A 384 -10.95 -37.59 -5.80
C VAL A 384 -9.71 -36.85 -6.35
N GLU A 385 -8.52 -37.21 -5.88
CA GLU A 385 -7.20 -36.55 -6.09
C GLU A 385 -6.65 -35.65 -4.97
N LEU A 386 -7.35 -35.43 -3.85
CA LEU A 386 -6.80 -34.70 -2.69
C LEU A 386 -5.49 -35.32 -2.15
N GLU A 387 -5.31 -36.64 -2.23
CA GLU A 387 -4.06 -37.30 -1.82
C GLU A 387 -2.86 -36.89 -2.67
N LYS A 388 -3.04 -36.67 -3.98
CA LYS A 388 -1.97 -36.18 -4.88
C LYS A 388 -1.58 -34.74 -4.55
N TYR A 389 -2.55 -33.90 -4.16
CA TYR A 389 -2.29 -32.51 -3.77
C TYR A 389 -1.86 -32.37 -2.31
N ALA A 390 -2.21 -33.30 -1.43
CA ALA A 390 -1.79 -33.29 -0.03
C ALA A 390 -0.26 -33.36 0.09
N GLY A 391 0.41 -34.18 -0.75
CA GLY A 391 1.87 -34.21 -0.82
C GLY A 391 2.48 -32.88 -1.27
N HIS A 392 1.90 -32.22 -2.28
CA HIS A 392 2.36 -30.90 -2.75
C HIS A 392 2.08 -29.76 -1.76
N ILE A 393 0.96 -29.82 -1.04
CA ILE A 393 0.61 -28.86 -0.01
C ILE A 393 1.52 -29.06 1.20
N SER A 394 1.74 -30.31 1.64
CA SER A 394 2.70 -30.64 2.71
C SER A 394 4.09 -30.16 2.34
N ALA A 395 4.60 -30.48 1.15
CA ALA A 395 5.92 -30.02 0.71
C ALA A 395 6.02 -28.48 0.66
N LYS A 396 4.95 -27.77 0.27
CA LYS A 396 4.91 -26.31 0.33
C LYS A 396 4.86 -25.76 1.76
N ILE A 397 4.14 -26.44 2.67
CA ILE A 397 4.11 -26.10 4.09
C ILE A 397 5.50 -26.33 4.69
N ASP A 398 6.14 -27.46 4.41
CA ASP A 398 7.49 -27.80 4.87
C ASP A 398 8.53 -26.83 4.32
N MET A 399 8.46 -26.45 3.04
CA MET A 399 9.30 -25.40 2.47
C MET A 399 9.04 -24.03 3.10
N GLN A 400 7.78 -23.70 3.39
CA GLN A 400 7.43 -22.46 4.08
C GLN A 400 7.95 -22.49 5.53
N GLU A 401 7.85 -23.62 6.22
CA GLU A 401 8.33 -23.80 7.59
C GLU A 401 9.85 -23.79 7.66
N ALA A 402 10.54 -24.41 6.71
CA ALA A 402 11.98 -24.31 6.56
C ALA A 402 12.45 -22.87 6.26
N SER A 403 11.62 -22.06 5.59
CA SER A 403 11.90 -20.64 5.31
C SER A 403 11.47 -19.68 6.44
N LYS A 404 10.73 -20.16 7.45
CA LYS A 404 10.33 -19.33 8.59
C LYS A 404 11.56 -19.14 9.48
N THR A 405 12.29 -18.05 9.25
CA THR A 405 13.20 -17.51 10.26
C THR A 405 12.44 -17.35 11.58
N SER A 406 13.05 -17.85 12.67
CA SER A 406 12.46 -17.76 13.99
C SER A 406 12.19 -16.29 14.35
N ILE A 407 11.24 -16.05 15.24
CA ILE A 407 10.92 -14.68 15.65
C ILE A 407 12.12 -14.07 16.36
N GLU A 408 12.87 -14.90 17.09
CA GLU A 408 14.11 -14.59 17.77
C GLU A 408 15.21 -14.16 16.79
N ASP A 409 15.38 -14.86 15.66
CA ASP A 409 16.37 -14.50 14.63
C ASP A 409 16.02 -13.16 13.97
N LYS A 410 14.73 -12.93 13.67
CA LYS A 410 14.25 -11.65 13.12
C LYS A 410 14.43 -10.50 14.10
N ASP A 411 14.20 -10.74 15.39
CA ASP A 411 14.46 -9.74 16.43
C ASP A 411 15.95 -9.43 16.54
N ALA A 412 16.80 -10.46 16.53
CA ALA A 412 18.25 -10.30 16.56
C ALA A 412 18.75 -9.50 15.34
N GLU A 413 18.22 -9.78 14.14
CA GLU A 413 18.52 -9.03 12.92
C GLU A 413 18.04 -7.58 13.03
N THR A 414 16.81 -7.35 13.49
CA THR A 414 16.26 -6.01 13.69
C THR A 414 17.07 -5.21 14.72
N LYS A 415 17.52 -5.84 15.80
CA LYS A 415 18.41 -5.24 16.80
C LYS A 415 19.76 -4.87 16.21
N ARG A 416 20.36 -5.73 15.38
CA ARG A 416 21.63 -5.41 14.69
C ARG A 416 21.49 -4.23 13.73
N LEU A 417 20.33 -4.04 13.12
CA LEU A 417 20.06 -2.91 12.22
C LEU A 417 19.82 -1.59 12.98
N VAL A 418 19.11 -1.68 14.11
CA VAL A 418 18.61 -0.50 14.85
C VAL A 418 19.54 -0.06 15.97
N LEU A 419 20.14 -0.99 16.71
CA LEU A 419 21.02 -0.66 17.83
C LEU A 419 22.45 -0.45 17.32
N PRO A 420 23.23 0.45 17.96
CA PRO A 420 24.68 0.44 17.82
C PRO A 420 25.24 -0.94 18.15
N PRO A 421 26.42 -1.32 17.61
CA PRO A 421 27.12 -2.55 17.97
C PRO A 421 27.13 -2.78 19.48
N TYR A 422 26.73 -3.99 19.90
CA TYR A 422 26.64 -4.34 21.32
C TYR A 422 27.19 -5.73 21.58
N ASN A 423 27.79 -5.90 22.75
CA ASN A 423 28.36 -7.16 23.22
C ASN A 423 27.36 -7.87 24.14
N ILE A 424 26.84 -9.00 23.67
CA ILE A 424 25.91 -9.85 24.44
C ILE A 424 26.62 -10.54 25.61
N ALA A 425 27.93 -10.77 25.50
CA ALA A 425 28.74 -11.44 26.51
C ALA A 425 29.39 -10.46 27.51
N ALA A 426 29.04 -9.18 27.49
CA ALA A 426 29.56 -8.21 28.45
C ALA A 426 29.06 -8.53 29.86
N GLU A 427 29.99 -8.69 30.81
CA GLU A 427 29.67 -8.92 32.23
C GLU A 427 29.26 -7.63 32.94
N GLU A 428 29.87 -6.51 32.56
CA GLU A 428 29.54 -5.20 33.12
C GLU A 428 28.66 -4.37 32.15
N PRO A 429 27.66 -3.62 32.66
CA PRO A 429 26.78 -2.82 31.82
C PRO A 429 27.50 -1.78 30.95
N LYS A 430 28.62 -1.25 31.43
CA LYS A 430 29.44 -0.25 30.71
C LYS A 430 30.09 -0.83 29.44
N ASP A 431 30.27 -2.15 29.39
CA ASP A 431 30.97 -2.83 28.29
C ASP A 431 29.98 -3.32 27.21
N ILE A 432 28.67 -3.26 27.47
CA ILE A 432 27.63 -3.68 26.52
C ILE A 432 27.75 -2.88 25.21
N TYR A 433 27.92 -1.56 25.29
CA TYR A 433 27.94 -0.67 24.13
C TYR A 433 29.29 0.01 23.88
N ALA A 434 30.39 -0.50 24.46
CA ALA A 434 31.71 0.14 24.33
C ALA A 434 32.13 0.38 22.86
N ASP A 435 31.91 -0.62 21.99
CA ASP A 435 32.15 -0.46 20.55
C ASP A 435 31.02 0.29 19.83
N GLY A 436 29.80 0.19 20.36
CA GLY A 436 28.64 0.94 19.91
C GLY A 436 28.84 2.45 20.02
N LEU A 437 29.47 2.94 21.08
CA LEU A 437 29.78 4.35 21.28
C LEU A 437 30.69 4.88 20.18
N LYS A 438 31.73 4.12 19.83
CA LYS A 438 32.65 4.48 18.72
C LYS A 438 31.90 4.53 17.39
N ALA A 439 30.91 3.67 17.19
CA ALA A 439 30.08 3.65 15.99
C ALA A 439 29.04 4.80 15.95
N ILE A 440 28.54 5.26 17.11
CA ILE A 440 27.63 6.40 17.19
C ILE A 440 28.33 7.65 16.66
N VAL A 441 29.49 7.99 17.23
CA VAL A 441 30.40 9.03 16.70
C VAL A 441 31.84 8.67 17.03
N TYR A 442 32.71 8.64 16.02
CA TYR A 442 34.14 8.41 16.23
C TYR A 442 34.79 9.58 16.96
N GLU A 443 35.63 9.30 17.95
CA GLU A 443 36.35 10.30 18.74
C GLU A 443 37.19 11.23 17.84
N GLN A 444 37.84 10.69 16.82
CA GLN A 444 38.61 11.46 15.84
C GLN A 444 37.76 12.49 15.10
N ILE A 445 36.51 12.15 14.76
CA ILE A 445 35.58 13.06 14.11
C ILE A 445 35.14 14.14 15.10
N MET A 446 34.87 13.78 16.36
CA MET A 446 34.52 14.77 17.39
C MET A 446 35.63 15.78 17.65
N LEU A 447 36.89 15.32 17.69
CA LEU A 447 38.05 16.18 17.92
C LEU A 447 38.34 17.10 16.72
N ALA A 448 37.98 16.67 15.50
CA ALA A 448 38.17 17.47 14.29
C ALA A 448 37.18 18.65 14.18
N GLU A 449 36.00 18.54 14.78
CA GLU A 449 34.93 19.53 14.71
C GLU A 449 35.07 20.58 15.83
N LYS A 450 35.76 21.68 15.54
CA LYS A 450 36.04 22.75 16.51
C LYS A 450 34.77 23.40 17.07
N ASP A 451 33.74 23.51 16.23
CA ASP A 451 32.49 24.21 16.56
C ASP A 451 31.57 23.40 17.49
N LEU A 452 31.93 22.15 17.84
CA LEU A 452 31.17 21.36 18.83
C LEU A 452 31.27 21.92 20.25
N VAL A 453 32.33 22.66 20.57
CA VAL A 453 32.56 23.13 21.94
C VAL A 453 31.76 24.40 22.19
N HIS A 454 30.73 24.30 23.05
CA HIS A 454 30.09 25.48 23.62
C HIS A 454 30.94 26.01 24.79
N GLU A 455 31.73 27.06 24.55
CA GLU A 455 32.66 27.62 25.56
C GLU A 455 32.00 27.94 26.92
N PRO A 456 30.80 28.57 26.99
CA PRO A 456 30.15 28.84 28.27
C PRO A 456 29.84 27.56 29.06
N LEU A 457 29.52 26.46 28.37
CA LEU A 457 29.29 25.17 29.01
C LEU A 457 30.61 24.58 29.53
N ALA A 458 31.69 24.64 28.76
CA ALA A 458 33.00 24.14 29.18
C ALA A 458 33.54 24.89 30.43
N GLU A 459 33.40 26.22 30.46
CA GLU A 459 33.76 27.03 31.64
C GLU A 459 32.90 26.71 32.86
N PHE A 460 31.61 26.47 32.63
CA PHE A 460 30.71 26.03 33.70
C PHE A 460 31.09 24.65 34.26
N LEU A 461 31.52 23.71 33.40
CA LEU A 461 31.94 22.36 33.80
C LEU A 461 33.25 22.33 34.60
N LYS A 462 34.06 23.39 34.59
CA LYS A 462 35.23 23.55 35.48
C LYS A 462 34.82 23.76 36.94
N GLN A 463 33.59 24.18 37.20
CA GLN A 463 33.09 24.44 38.54
C GLN A 463 32.65 23.16 39.24
N ASN A 464 32.44 23.22 40.56
CA ASN A 464 31.95 22.08 41.33
C ASN A 464 30.59 21.57 40.75
N PRO A 465 30.47 20.28 40.38
CA PRO A 465 29.25 19.70 39.81
C PRO A 465 27.99 19.95 40.65
N LYS A 466 28.12 20.06 41.97
CA LYS A 466 26.98 20.36 42.88
C LYS A 466 26.33 21.72 42.62
N LYS A 467 26.99 22.64 41.90
CA LYS A 467 26.37 23.92 41.50
C LYS A 467 25.21 23.70 40.53
N VAL A 468 25.26 22.68 39.68
CA VAL A 468 24.17 22.34 38.71
C VAL A 468 22.85 22.09 39.44
N LEU A 469 22.90 21.44 40.61
CA LEU A 469 21.73 21.12 41.41
C LEU A 469 21.05 22.35 42.03
N LYS A 470 21.79 23.45 42.18
CA LYS A 470 21.29 24.71 42.74
C LYS A 470 20.69 25.63 41.69
N LEU A 471 20.99 25.41 40.41
CA LEU A 471 20.46 26.23 39.33
C LEU A 471 18.99 25.89 39.06
N SER A 472 18.20 26.93 38.87
CA SER A 472 16.87 26.80 38.31
C SER A 472 16.95 26.28 36.86
N ILE A 473 15.84 25.74 36.35
CA ILE A 473 15.78 25.25 34.96
C ILE A 473 16.02 26.42 33.99
N GLU A 474 15.47 27.60 34.29
CA GLU A 474 15.60 28.81 33.47
C GLU A 474 17.04 29.31 33.35
N GLU A 475 17.83 29.18 34.42
CA GLU A 475 19.26 29.56 34.41
C GLU A 475 20.14 28.51 33.72
N ALA A 476 19.81 27.21 33.90
CA ALA A 476 20.65 26.12 33.41
C ALA A 476 20.41 25.79 31.92
N LEU A 477 19.20 26.01 31.42
CA LEU A 477 18.82 25.62 30.06
C LEU A 477 19.60 26.39 28.98
N PRO A 478 19.86 27.71 29.08
CA PRO A 478 20.71 28.42 28.12
C PRO A 478 22.14 27.86 28.03
N LEU A 479 22.68 27.32 29.13
CA LEU A 479 24.01 26.72 29.17
C LEU A 479 24.03 25.30 28.56
N CYS A 480 23.01 24.49 28.88
CA CYS A 480 22.92 23.08 28.47
C CYS A 480 22.28 22.91 27.07
N GLN A 481 21.57 23.93 26.60
CA GLN A 481 20.74 23.99 25.38
C GLN A 481 19.50 23.08 25.38
N THR A 482 19.52 21.95 26.11
CA THR A 482 18.45 20.95 26.14
C THR A 482 18.15 20.48 27.56
N HIS A 483 16.91 20.04 27.80
CA HIS A 483 16.53 19.42 29.08
C HIS A 483 17.25 18.07 29.27
N LEU A 484 17.54 17.35 28.19
CA LEU A 484 18.31 16.11 28.25
C LEU A 484 19.72 16.33 28.77
N SER A 485 20.46 17.30 28.22
CA SER A 485 21.81 17.64 28.69
C SER A 485 21.81 18.10 30.15
N LEU A 486 20.79 18.87 30.55
CA LEU A 486 20.60 19.26 31.96
C LEU A 486 20.35 18.04 32.87
N ALA A 487 19.51 17.10 32.44
CA ALA A 487 19.23 15.87 33.19
C ALA A 487 20.50 15.03 33.39
N ILE A 488 21.36 14.94 32.36
CA ILE A 488 22.66 14.26 32.46
C ILE A 488 23.58 14.96 33.45
N LEU A 489 23.70 16.30 33.40
CA LEU A 489 24.55 17.04 34.33
C LEU A 489 24.06 16.92 35.78
N ARG A 490 22.75 16.95 36.00
CA ARG A 490 22.15 16.72 37.32
C ARG A 490 22.44 15.30 37.80
N ALA A 491 22.23 14.29 36.96
CA ALA A 491 22.53 12.90 37.29
C ALA A 491 24.02 12.71 37.67
N ARG A 492 24.95 13.33 36.93
CA ARG A 492 26.39 13.32 37.28
C ARG A 492 26.64 13.96 38.64
N ALA A 493 26.05 15.12 38.91
CA ALA A 493 26.22 15.84 40.17
C ALA A 493 25.63 15.07 41.37
N ASP A 494 24.45 14.47 41.21
CA ASP A 494 23.77 13.66 42.23
C ASP A 494 24.54 12.37 42.54
N GLN A 495 25.16 11.75 41.53
CA GLN A 495 25.99 10.56 41.68
C GLN A 495 27.39 10.87 42.24
N GLY A 496 27.67 12.13 42.59
CA GLY A 496 28.94 12.53 43.18
C GLY A 496 30.11 12.43 42.20
N ALA A 497 29.86 12.57 40.89
CA ALA A 497 30.93 12.62 39.90
C ALA A 497 31.92 13.73 40.29
N GLU A 498 33.21 13.42 40.26
CA GLU A 498 34.26 14.42 40.46
C GLU A 498 34.23 15.46 39.33
N THR A 499 34.86 16.60 39.58
CA THR A 499 35.14 17.58 38.53
C THR A 499 35.79 16.88 37.34
N CYS A 500 35.24 17.11 36.15
CA CYS A 500 35.69 16.43 34.95
C CYS A 500 37.16 16.78 34.68
N GLN A 501 38.01 15.76 34.48
CA GLN A 501 39.42 15.96 34.15
C GLN A 501 39.59 16.79 32.87
N ASP A 502 38.71 16.59 31.88
CA ASP A 502 38.64 17.40 30.67
C ASP A 502 37.21 17.96 30.45
N PRO A 503 36.91 19.18 30.93
CA PRO A 503 35.60 19.80 30.76
C PRO A 503 35.25 20.07 29.29
N TYR A 504 36.25 20.22 28.41
CA TYR A 504 36.01 20.45 26.98
C TYR A 504 35.57 19.17 26.29
N ASP A 505 36.14 18.02 26.64
CA ASP A 505 35.68 16.72 26.13
C ASP A 505 34.22 16.43 26.54
N LEU A 506 33.87 16.67 27.81
CA LEU A 506 32.48 16.50 28.26
C LEU A 506 31.54 17.49 27.54
N ALA A 507 31.96 18.74 27.33
CA ALA A 507 31.18 19.70 26.55
C ALA A 507 30.95 19.22 25.10
N ARG A 508 31.97 18.67 24.41
CA ARG A 508 31.81 18.08 23.07
C ARG A 508 30.84 16.90 23.08
N LYS A 509 30.94 16.03 24.07
CA LYS A 509 30.04 14.87 24.22
C LYS A 509 28.59 15.29 24.44
N LEU A 510 28.34 16.36 25.19
CA LEU A 510 27.00 16.95 25.36
C LEU A 510 26.51 17.65 24.09
N ALA A 511 27.40 18.28 23.31
CA ALA A 511 27.03 18.83 22.01
C ALA A 511 26.59 17.74 21.03
N VAL A 512 27.29 16.60 21.00
CA VAL A 512 26.87 15.41 20.23
C VAL A 512 25.49 14.91 20.70
N LEU A 513 25.22 14.91 22.01
CA LEU A 513 23.91 14.56 22.56
C LEU A 513 22.81 15.49 22.03
N ASN A 514 23.06 16.80 22.02
CA ASN A 514 22.13 17.82 21.50
C ASN A 514 21.90 17.65 19.97
N ILE A 515 22.94 17.29 19.21
CA ILE A 515 22.85 16.98 17.78
C ILE A 515 21.99 15.73 17.54
N LEU A 516 22.20 14.65 18.29
CA LEU A 516 21.39 13.42 18.17
C LEU A 516 19.92 13.68 18.51
N LEU A 517 19.64 14.53 19.52
CA LEU A 517 18.28 14.94 19.85
C LEU A 517 17.66 15.76 18.71
N THR A 518 18.42 16.68 18.12
CA THR A 518 17.97 17.47 16.96
C THR A 518 17.64 16.58 15.77
N LEU A 519 18.49 15.58 15.47
CA LEU A 519 18.23 14.58 14.43
C LEU A 519 16.94 13.81 14.72
N HIS A 520 16.73 13.32 15.95
CA HIS A 520 15.50 12.62 16.34
C HIS A 520 14.26 13.48 16.11
N LEU A 521 14.28 14.74 16.58
CA LEU A 521 13.11 15.61 16.54
C LEU A 521 12.78 16.15 15.15
N ARG A 522 13.79 16.35 14.30
CA ARG A 522 13.64 17.07 13.03
C ARG A 522 14.00 16.24 11.80
N GLY A 523 14.64 15.08 11.96
CA GLY A 523 15.09 14.22 10.86
C GLY A 523 13.95 13.74 9.95
N LEU A 524 12.73 13.62 10.48
CA LEU A 524 11.52 13.27 9.70
C LEU A 524 10.85 14.44 8.98
N GLN A 525 11.11 15.68 9.39
CA GLN A 525 10.36 16.85 8.90
C GLN A 525 10.60 17.12 7.41
N GLN A 526 11.76 16.76 6.89
CA GLN A 526 12.11 16.94 5.47
C GLN A 526 11.66 15.76 4.62
N LYS A 527 10.73 16.01 3.67
CA LYS A 527 10.33 15.06 2.60
C LYS A 527 10.10 13.61 3.08
N ARG A 528 9.45 13.43 4.25
CA ARG A 528 9.24 12.12 4.92
C ARG A 528 10.53 11.40 5.31
N GLY A 529 11.52 12.14 5.80
CA GLY A 529 12.84 11.64 6.20
C GLY A 529 13.84 11.45 5.06
N LYS A 530 13.47 11.74 3.80
CA LYS A 530 14.41 11.63 2.67
C LYS A 530 15.23 12.90 2.53
N CYS A 531 16.54 12.81 2.80
CA CYS A 531 17.41 13.98 2.74
C CYS A 531 18.80 13.65 2.18
N SER A 532 19.46 14.69 1.65
CA SER A 532 20.89 14.64 1.30
C SER A 532 21.74 15.14 2.46
N GLN A 533 23.06 14.91 2.41
CA GLN A 533 24.01 15.40 3.40
C GLN A 533 23.89 16.91 3.62
N LYS A 534 23.71 17.69 2.55
CA LYS A 534 23.50 19.15 2.62
C LYS A 534 22.32 19.53 3.53
N HIS A 535 21.20 18.82 3.42
CA HIS A 535 20.03 19.08 4.27
C HIS A 535 20.28 18.68 5.73
N VAL A 536 21.09 17.64 5.98
CA VAL A 536 21.51 17.29 7.35
C VAL A 536 22.41 18.39 7.93
N ALA A 537 23.32 18.93 7.12
CA ALA A 537 24.18 20.05 7.50
C ALA A 537 23.35 21.29 7.88
N GLU A 538 22.40 21.67 7.02
CA GLU A 538 21.45 22.77 7.27
C GLU A 538 20.61 22.52 8.52
N LEU A 539 20.16 21.29 8.73
CA LEU A 539 19.36 20.90 9.89
C LEU A 539 20.13 21.06 11.20
N LEU A 540 21.41 20.71 11.19
CA LEU A 540 22.31 20.75 12.35
C LEU A 540 23.03 22.09 12.50
N VAL A 541 22.84 23.03 11.57
CA VAL A 541 23.57 24.31 11.52
C VAL A 541 25.08 24.08 11.49
N MET A 542 25.51 23.11 10.69
CA MET A 542 26.92 22.73 10.53
C MET A 542 27.35 22.87 9.05
N PRO A 543 28.66 23.07 8.77
CA PRO A 543 29.18 23.07 7.41
C PRO A 543 28.89 21.76 6.67
N VAL A 544 28.70 21.82 5.35
CA VAL A 544 28.40 20.63 4.54
C VAL A 544 29.60 19.67 4.51
N GLU A 545 30.80 20.24 4.63
CA GLU A 545 32.10 19.58 4.67
C GLU A 545 32.38 18.89 6.00
N SER A 546 31.55 19.12 7.02
CA SER A 546 31.68 18.49 8.34
C SER A 546 31.73 16.97 8.22
N GLN A 547 32.78 16.38 8.78
CA GLN A 547 32.94 14.94 8.85
C GLN A 547 31.88 14.32 9.75
N LEU A 548 31.46 15.04 10.80
CA LEU A 548 30.37 14.63 11.67
C LEU A 548 29.05 14.56 10.90
N VAL A 549 28.69 15.60 10.15
CA VAL A 549 27.46 15.59 9.34
C VAL A 549 27.45 14.42 8.36
N ARG A 550 28.57 14.15 7.69
CA ARG A 550 28.71 13.01 6.77
C ARG A 550 28.52 11.68 7.50
N HIS A 551 29.16 11.50 8.65
CA HIS A 551 29.05 10.30 9.47
C HIS A 551 27.61 10.06 9.95
N LEU A 552 26.95 11.11 10.46
CA LEU A 552 25.56 11.03 10.91
C LEU A 552 24.59 10.72 9.76
N HIS A 553 24.79 11.32 8.59
CA HIS A 553 24.00 11.02 7.38
C HIS A 553 24.17 9.56 6.94
N GLN A 554 25.38 9.02 7.02
CA GLN A 554 25.64 7.63 6.65
C GLN A 554 25.09 6.63 7.67
N THR A 555 25.14 6.98 8.95
CA THR A 555 24.79 6.09 10.07
C THR A 555 23.29 6.02 10.34
N TYR A 556 22.60 7.17 10.34
CA TYR A 556 21.19 7.28 10.74
C TYR A 556 20.23 7.42 9.56
N TYR A 557 20.74 7.42 8.33
CA TYR A 557 19.92 7.42 7.13
C TYR A 557 20.29 6.25 6.19
N GLU A 558 19.29 5.50 5.78
CA GLU A 558 19.41 4.36 4.88
C GLU A 558 19.40 4.80 3.42
N GLN A 559 20.26 4.20 2.59
CA GLN A 559 20.32 4.55 1.18
C GLN A 559 19.00 4.18 0.48
N THR A 560 18.38 5.17 -0.17
CA THR A 560 17.15 4.91 -0.95
C THR A 560 17.52 4.21 -2.25
N ILE A 561 16.82 3.12 -2.59
CA ILE A 561 17.05 2.35 -3.82
C ILE A 561 16.97 3.29 -5.04
N GLY A 562 18.01 3.29 -5.86
CA GLY A 562 18.10 4.12 -7.06
C GLY A 562 18.57 5.57 -6.84
N GLN A 563 18.86 6.00 -5.60
CA GLN A 563 19.35 7.35 -5.31
C GLN A 563 20.65 7.30 -4.49
N ARG A 564 21.80 7.66 -5.10
CA ARG A 564 23.11 7.59 -4.43
C ARG A 564 23.28 8.60 -3.29
N ASN A 565 22.74 9.80 -3.44
CA ASN A 565 22.97 10.93 -2.53
C ASN A 565 21.78 11.26 -1.62
N VAL A 566 20.69 10.50 -1.72
CA VAL A 566 19.49 10.70 -0.91
C VAL A 566 19.31 9.47 -0.05
N ARG A 567 19.21 9.69 1.26
CA ARG A 567 19.02 8.65 2.25
C ARG A 567 17.76 8.93 3.05
N GLN A 568 17.14 7.88 3.59
CA GLN A 568 15.92 7.93 4.38
C GLN A 568 16.25 7.79 5.86
N PHE A 569 15.81 8.73 6.67
CA PHE A 569 16.03 8.76 8.11
C PHE A 569 15.44 7.52 8.79
N VAL A 570 16.17 6.96 9.76
CA VAL A 570 15.75 5.83 10.59
C VAL A 570 15.56 6.32 12.03
N PRO A 571 14.36 6.79 12.42
CA PRO A 571 14.12 7.42 13.71
C PRO A 571 14.47 6.52 14.89
N ARG A 572 14.15 5.22 14.76
CA ARG A 572 14.38 4.24 15.82
C ARG A 572 15.87 4.05 16.13
N LYS A 573 16.74 4.17 15.11
CA LYS A 573 18.19 4.07 15.28
C LYS A 573 18.74 5.31 15.98
N ALA A 574 18.27 6.50 15.58
CA ALA A 574 18.66 7.77 16.20
C ALA A 574 18.27 7.84 17.67
N ILE A 575 17.04 7.44 18.03
CA ILE A 575 16.58 7.48 19.42
C ILE A 575 17.30 6.44 20.31
N CYS A 576 17.59 5.24 19.80
CA CYS A 576 18.35 4.25 20.56
C CYS A 576 19.79 4.75 20.81
N ALA A 577 20.44 5.30 19.79
CA ALA A 577 21.76 5.91 19.94
C ALA A 577 21.75 7.08 20.92
N LEU A 578 20.72 7.93 20.89
CA LEU A 578 20.56 9.05 21.83
C LEU A 578 20.50 8.56 23.28
N VAL A 579 19.68 7.54 23.56
CA VAL A 579 19.54 6.96 24.91
C VAL A 579 20.84 6.31 25.37
N ILE A 580 21.49 5.51 24.51
CA ILE A 580 22.77 4.86 24.82
C ILE A 580 23.84 5.92 25.12
N TRP A 581 23.97 6.94 24.27
CA TRP A 581 24.91 8.03 24.46
C TRP A 581 24.65 8.75 25.79
N ALA A 582 23.40 9.11 26.07
CA ALA A 582 22.98 9.75 27.32
C ALA A 582 23.40 8.94 28.57
N LEU A 583 23.17 7.63 28.57
CA LEU A 583 23.54 6.74 29.69
C LEU A 583 25.05 6.75 29.94
N HIS A 584 25.87 6.65 28.89
CA HIS A 584 27.32 6.62 29.00
C HIS A 584 27.95 7.97 29.42
N LEU A 585 27.18 9.06 29.42
CA LEU A 585 27.61 10.32 30.01
C LEU A 585 27.38 10.39 31.52
N THR A 586 26.81 9.36 32.14
CA THR A 586 26.58 9.28 33.60
C THR A 586 27.42 8.17 34.25
N PRO A 587 27.99 8.38 35.45
CA PRO A 587 28.83 7.41 36.14
C PRO A 587 28.18 6.02 36.33
N ASN A 588 26.92 6.00 36.77
CA ASN A 588 26.18 4.77 37.04
C ASN A 588 25.27 4.34 35.88
N LEU A 589 25.52 4.84 34.66
CA LEU A 589 24.73 4.55 33.48
C LEU A 589 23.23 4.72 33.72
N SER A 590 22.89 5.78 34.43
CA SER A 590 21.53 6.09 34.83
C SER A 590 21.27 7.58 34.93
N PHE A 591 20.07 7.97 34.51
CA PHE A 591 19.55 9.32 34.66
C PHE A 591 18.04 9.29 34.88
N ASP A 592 17.53 10.36 35.49
CA ASP A 592 16.11 10.52 35.77
C ASP A 592 15.45 11.38 34.68
N THR A 593 14.28 10.97 34.22
CA THR A 593 13.50 11.69 33.21
C THR A 593 12.40 12.53 33.85
N THR A 594 12.38 13.81 33.50
CA THR A 594 11.35 14.76 33.91
C THR A 594 10.23 14.84 32.86
N LYS A 595 9.09 15.44 33.22
CA LYS A 595 8.01 15.72 32.25
C LYS A 595 8.49 16.64 31.11
N ASP A 596 9.34 17.61 31.42
CA ASP A 596 9.89 18.52 30.42
C ASP A 596 10.79 17.77 29.43
N LEU A 597 11.55 16.77 29.91
CA LEU A 597 12.34 15.91 29.04
C LEU A 597 11.45 15.00 28.17
N GLU A 598 10.39 14.41 28.73
CA GLU A 598 9.40 13.63 27.95
C GLU A 598 8.78 14.50 26.83
N GLN A 599 8.43 15.75 27.14
CA GLN A 599 7.91 16.73 26.18
C GLN A 599 8.95 17.14 25.13
N GLU A 600 10.19 17.40 25.54
CA GLU A 600 11.30 17.76 24.65
C GLU A 600 11.57 16.64 23.64
N MET A 601 11.64 15.39 24.09
CA MET A 601 11.87 14.22 23.25
C MET A 601 10.67 13.86 22.37
N LYS A 602 9.49 14.45 22.62
CA LYS A 602 8.21 14.13 21.98
C LYS A 602 7.88 12.64 22.04
N LEU A 603 8.18 12.02 23.17
CA LEU A 603 7.90 10.61 23.41
C LEU A 603 6.91 10.47 24.55
N GLU A 604 5.82 9.75 24.29
CA GLU A 604 4.95 9.32 25.37
C GLU A 604 5.72 8.40 26.32
N ARG A 605 5.43 8.50 27.62
CA ARG A 605 6.08 7.72 28.67
C ARG A 605 6.14 6.22 28.36
N GLY A 606 5.05 5.63 27.87
CA GLY A 606 5.00 4.21 27.50
C GLY A 606 5.93 3.86 26.33
N MET A 607 6.10 4.78 25.37
CA MET A 607 7.02 4.60 24.26
C MET A 607 8.47 4.71 24.72
N LEU A 608 8.78 5.69 25.58
CA LEU A 608 10.12 5.84 26.16
C LEU A 608 10.51 4.59 26.96
N HIS A 609 9.58 4.06 27.77
CA HIS A 609 9.77 2.80 28.49
C HIS A 609 10.10 1.64 27.54
N SER A 610 9.33 1.47 26.47
CA SER A 610 9.57 0.40 25.49
C SER A 610 10.91 0.55 24.76
N ILE A 611 11.33 1.78 24.43
CA ILE A 611 12.64 2.04 23.82
C ILE A 611 13.76 1.70 24.80
N CYS A 612 13.64 2.10 26.07
CA CYS A 612 14.63 1.81 27.10
C CYS A 612 14.76 0.30 27.34
N GLU A 613 13.65 -0.42 27.47
CA GLU A 613 13.68 -1.89 27.55
C GLU A 613 14.33 -2.53 26.31
N TYR A 614 14.06 -1.98 25.12
CA TYR A 614 14.65 -2.47 23.87
C TYR A 614 16.17 -2.28 23.81
N VAL A 615 16.70 -1.26 24.49
CA VAL A 615 18.14 -1.01 24.68
C VAL A 615 18.75 -1.87 25.81
N GLY A 616 17.93 -2.54 26.63
CA GLY A 616 18.41 -3.32 27.79
C GLY A 616 18.47 -2.52 29.10
N CYS A 617 17.76 -1.39 29.15
CA CYS A 617 17.63 -0.58 30.36
C CYS A 617 16.49 -1.10 31.24
N GLY A 618 16.71 -1.09 32.55
CA GLY A 618 15.64 -1.12 33.54
C GLY A 618 15.04 0.28 33.72
N VAL A 619 13.72 0.35 33.82
CA VAL A 619 12.99 1.60 34.04
C VAL A 619 12.25 1.52 35.38
N GLU A 620 12.61 2.39 36.31
CA GLU A 620 12.02 2.45 37.64
C GLU A 620 11.24 3.75 37.81
N THR A 621 9.99 3.67 38.28
CA THR A 621 9.20 4.86 38.57
C THR A 621 9.51 5.34 39.98
N LYS A 622 10.14 6.50 40.12
CA LYS A 622 10.36 7.14 41.42
C LYS A 622 9.24 8.12 41.74
N ASN A 623 8.73 8.03 42.96
CA ASN A 623 7.77 8.97 43.53
C ASN A 623 8.51 9.86 44.53
N ASP A 624 8.68 11.14 44.19
CA ASP A 624 9.49 12.06 45.01
C ASP A 624 8.68 12.78 46.10
N GLY A 625 7.62 12.14 46.62
CA GLY A 625 6.69 12.73 47.61
C GLY A 625 5.80 13.87 47.10
N ASN A 626 6.27 14.66 46.12
CA ASN A 626 5.62 15.85 45.57
C ASN A 626 4.76 15.58 44.31
N LYS A 627 4.29 14.34 44.11
CA LYS A 627 3.47 13.90 42.95
C LYS A 627 4.12 14.02 41.56
N THR A 628 5.37 14.45 41.45
CA THR A 628 6.16 14.34 40.22
C THR A 628 6.75 12.94 40.12
N TYR A 629 6.18 12.15 39.22
CA TYR A 629 6.72 10.84 38.84
C TYR A 629 7.91 11.06 37.91
N PHE A 630 9.09 10.61 38.29
CA PHE A 630 10.25 10.53 37.39
C PHE A 630 10.45 9.08 36.95
N LEU A 631 10.85 8.84 35.70
CA LEU A 631 11.38 7.52 35.34
C LEU A 631 12.90 7.55 35.46
N ARG A 632 13.43 6.72 36.34
CA ARG A 632 14.85 6.40 36.40
C ARG A 632 15.16 5.35 35.35
N ILE A 633 15.98 5.71 34.38
CA ILE A 633 16.47 4.80 33.35
C ILE A 633 17.87 4.36 33.78
N THR A 634 18.11 3.06 33.85
CA THR A 634 19.41 2.48 34.21
C THR A 634 19.77 1.37 33.22
N LEU A 635 20.95 1.41 32.60
CA LEU A 635 21.43 0.29 31.78
C LEU A 635 21.74 -0.90 32.68
N LYS A 636 21.03 -2.01 32.52
CA LYS A 636 21.17 -3.20 33.40
C LYS A 636 21.85 -4.37 32.68
N GLU A 637 21.43 -4.65 31.45
CA GLU A 637 21.84 -5.86 30.74
C GLU A 637 21.78 -5.68 29.22
N ALA A 638 22.36 -6.62 28.48
CA ALA A 638 22.30 -6.59 27.03
C ALA A 638 20.83 -6.73 26.53
N PRO A 639 20.48 -6.16 25.36
CA PRO A 639 19.14 -6.23 24.77
C PRO A 639 18.52 -7.63 24.67
N LYS A 640 17.62 -8.00 25.58
CA LYS A 640 16.95 -9.31 25.57
C LYS A 640 15.76 -9.35 24.62
N PHE A 641 15.43 -10.54 24.13
CA PHE A 641 14.24 -10.79 23.32
C PHE A 641 12.98 -10.51 24.14
N ASN A 642 12.22 -9.47 23.79
CA ASN A 642 10.99 -9.13 24.50
C ASN A 642 9.79 -9.84 23.86
N ARG A 643 9.57 -11.09 24.27
CA ARG A 643 8.48 -11.94 23.75
C ARG A 643 7.10 -11.28 23.89
N LYS A 644 6.87 -10.51 24.96
CA LYS A 644 5.58 -9.83 25.22
C LYS A 644 5.23 -8.82 24.12
N VAL A 645 6.22 -8.07 23.62
CA VAL A 645 6.02 -7.08 22.55
C VAL A 645 5.64 -7.76 21.24
N TYR A 646 6.31 -8.87 20.90
CA TYR A 646 5.96 -9.66 19.71
C TYR A 646 4.57 -10.29 19.84
N ASP A 647 4.24 -10.87 20.99
CA ASP A 647 2.93 -11.48 21.23
C ASP A 647 1.81 -10.43 21.09
N ALA A 648 2.03 -9.19 21.56
CA ALA A 648 1.09 -8.09 21.40
C ALA A 648 0.91 -7.69 19.93
N GLN A 649 1.99 -7.53 19.16
CA GLN A 649 1.92 -7.20 17.73
C GLN A 649 1.26 -8.32 16.91
N THR A 650 1.52 -9.58 17.28
CA THR A 650 0.90 -10.74 16.62
C THR A 650 -0.59 -10.84 16.94
N ARG A 651 -1.03 -10.40 18.12
CA ARG A 651 -2.45 -10.29 18.47
C ARG A 651 -3.15 -9.16 17.71
N GLU A 652 -2.54 -7.98 17.60
CA GLU A 652 -3.12 -6.87 16.84
C GLU A 652 -3.27 -7.16 15.34
N SER A 653 -2.27 -7.80 14.72
CA SER A 653 -2.34 -8.20 13.31
C SER A 653 -3.46 -9.22 13.06
N LYS A 654 -3.67 -10.16 13.99
CA LYS A 654 -4.81 -11.08 13.95
C LYS A 654 -6.15 -10.38 14.14
N GLN A 655 -6.23 -9.33 14.95
CA GLN A 655 -7.45 -8.53 15.11
C GLN A 655 -7.77 -7.67 13.89
N LYS A 656 -6.76 -7.09 13.20
CA LYS A 656 -6.96 -6.28 11.99
C LYS A 656 -7.29 -7.11 10.74
N GLY A 657 -6.94 -8.40 10.74
CA GLY A 657 -7.27 -9.35 9.67
C GLY A 657 -8.63 -10.02 9.82
N ARG A 658 -9.28 -9.86 10.98
CA ARG A 658 -10.70 -10.16 11.19
C ARG A 658 -11.52 -8.93 10.89
#